data_AF-A0A8X7CFW6-F1
#
_entry.id   AF-A0A8X7CFW6-F1
#
_cell.length_a   1.000
_cell.length_b   1.000
_cell.length_c   1.000
_cell.angle_alpha   90.00
_cell.angle_beta   90.00
_cell.angle_gamma   90.00
#
_symmetry.space_group_name_H-M   'P 1'
#
loop_
_entity.id
_entity.type
_entity.pdbx_description
1 polymer ?
#
loop_
_entity_poly.entity_id
_entity_poly.type
_entity_poly.pdbx_seq_one_letter_code
_entity_poly.pdbx_strand_id
1 'polypeptide(L)'
;MGRILHLPYLFKIHHLRNLSHLNFTRLIFSCSGVLEEELTNDVKKNIELHWRNKVNDYPVQKDAQKYYLLSMFPYPSGNLHMGHVRVYTISDAMTRFFRMNGKKVIHPIGWDAFGLPAENAAIERNIHPSDWTLNNIQTMKKQLQDFNINFDWDRELATCDASYYKWTQYLFLLMFEQGLAYKKEALLNWDPIDQTVLADEQVDENGCSWRSGCKVEKRRLSQWFLRTSEFSKDLYEGLNDPNLVEWRDVTKIQQHWIGEPDGFIFHLDVQYNNEILPKALTVWTNTPELIYGATFIGISPDNNFNSPQYGSSSKTDDHCLNIKVKHPFTGKNLPVFVSSNLDHSPATDSCLGIPASENIKFADFASKHNIDTIQVLDDTTNFLINSAEFSGKDRTVARKEIIERAKDNGIKVYQASKRLRDWLISRQRYWGTPIPIINCPTCKSVPVNKEDLPVLLPCVSDFAGKGSTLKNVDSWIKTSCPKYVSHNYAHTRQLSVVISKLQGLTGQLRRIPKAMAQTEAYEKALSDLLVMLAPLAPHFTSELWTAFSSAAVGRNSTYDLTKPVFHQTWPRIPADCPMEIVIKINGDEIDSIPIAKNDLEQLSAEKAIDIALSRQKVLDILQGAKIKHTHYKASKDHDSEINIIYKPLGKKGKKFNKKSKAADVAA
;
A
#
# COMPACT_ATOMS: atom_id res chain seq x y z
N MET A 1 -29.78 -30.50 -7.70
CA MET A 1 -29.78 -31.06 -6.33
C MET A 1 -31.04 -31.86 -5.99
N GLY A 2 -32.27 -31.44 -6.31
CA GLY A 2 -33.49 -32.21 -5.97
C GLY A 2 -33.48 -33.71 -6.33
N ARG A 3 -32.98 -34.09 -7.51
CA ARG A 3 -32.83 -35.53 -7.89
C ARG A 3 -31.79 -36.31 -7.08
N ILE A 4 -30.82 -35.65 -6.45
CA ILE A 4 -29.81 -36.27 -5.56
C ILE A 4 -30.43 -36.55 -4.18
N LEU A 5 -31.33 -35.69 -3.69
CA LEU A 5 -32.12 -35.94 -2.48
C LEU A 5 -33.12 -37.11 -2.63
N HIS A 6 -33.37 -37.57 -3.86
CA HIS A 6 -34.10 -38.81 -4.15
C HIS A 6 -33.20 -40.04 -4.35
N LEU A 7 -31.87 -39.96 -4.22
CA LEU A 7 -31.02 -41.17 -4.20
C LEU A 7 -31.39 -42.17 -3.09
N PRO A 8 -31.79 -41.75 -1.88
CA PRO A 8 -32.35 -42.67 -0.87
C PRO A 8 -33.63 -43.40 -1.33
N TYR A 9 -34.40 -42.80 -2.25
CA TYR A 9 -35.60 -43.43 -2.84
C TYR A 9 -35.27 -44.30 -4.07
N LEU A 10 -34.19 -44.00 -4.81
CA LEU A 10 -33.64 -44.88 -5.85
C LEU A 10 -33.04 -46.15 -5.23
N PHE A 11 -32.35 -46.02 -4.10
CA PHE A 11 -32.00 -47.14 -3.24
C PHE A 11 -33.19 -47.59 -2.39
N LYS A 12 -34.23 -48.15 -3.03
CA LYS A 12 -35.06 -49.13 -2.32
C LYS A 12 -34.10 -50.20 -1.77
N ILE A 13 -34.01 -50.30 -0.45
CA ILE A 13 -33.04 -51.12 0.32
C ILE A 13 -33.01 -52.59 -0.16
N HIS A 14 -34.10 -53.05 -0.76
CA HIS A 14 -34.21 -54.30 -1.54
C HIS A 14 -33.03 -54.58 -2.50
N HIS A 15 -32.48 -53.57 -3.19
CA HIS A 15 -31.35 -53.79 -4.11
C HIS A 15 -30.05 -54.21 -3.40
N LEU A 16 -29.85 -53.77 -2.14
CA LEU A 16 -28.74 -54.23 -1.31
C LEU A 16 -29.04 -55.59 -0.66
N ARG A 17 -30.32 -55.91 -0.37
CA ARG A 17 -30.71 -57.25 0.12
C ARG A 17 -30.37 -58.36 -0.88
N ASN A 18 -30.48 -58.11 -2.19
CA ASN A 18 -30.11 -59.10 -3.21
C ASN A 18 -28.61 -59.47 -3.22
N LEU A 19 -27.73 -58.67 -2.59
CA LEU A 19 -26.32 -59.02 -2.40
C LEU A 19 -26.11 -60.09 -1.31
N SER A 20 -27.12 -60.39 -0.48
CA SER A 20 -27.04 -61.42 0.57
C SER A 20 -26.97 -62.87 0.05
N HIS A 21 -27.23 -63.09 -1.25
CA HIS A 21 -26.99 -64.37 -1.92
C HIS A 21 -25.50 -64.65 -2.20
N LEU A 22 -24.62 -63.66 -2.02
CA LEU A 22 -23.18 -63.87 -1.95
C LEU A 22 -22.83 -64.11 -0.47
N ASN A 23 -22.17 -65.23 -0.16
CA ASN A 23 -21.93 -65.77 1.20
C ASN A 23 -20.96 -64.95 2.09
N PHE A 24 -20.98 -63.62 2.00
CA PHE A 24 -20.26 -62.69 2.87
C PHE A 24 -21.23 -61.67 3.47
N THR A 25 -22.04 -62.11 4.44
CA THR A 25 -22.90 -61.27 5.27
C THR A 25 -22.09 -60.33 6.17
N ARG A 26 -21.58 -59.23 5.58
CA ARG A 26 -21.13 -58.07 6.35
C ARG A 26 -22.37 -57.33 6.86
N LEU A 27 -22.71 -57.58 8.13
CA LEU A 27 -23.73 -56.84 8.87
C LEU A 27 -23.50 -55.33 8.72
N ILE A 28 -24.56 -54.59 8.38
CA ILE A 28 -24.46 -53.15 8.11
C ILE A 28 -24.59 -52.40 9.43
N PHE A 29 -23.49 -51.80 9.88
CA PHE A 29 -23.37 -51.13 11.17
C PHE A 29 -24.06 -49.76 11.21
N SER A 30 -25.34 -49.76 11.58
CA SER A 30 -25.98 -48.65 12.31
C SER A 30 -25.80 -48.86 13.82
N CYS A 31 -26.09 -47.85 14.66
CA CYS A 31 -26.00 -47.97 16.12
C CYS A 31 -26.89 -49.07 16.72
N SER A 32 -27.99 -49.40 16.04
CA SER A 32 -28.97 -50.40 16.48
C SER A 32 -28.64 -51.82 16.04
N GLY A 33 -27.67 -52.02 15.14
CA GLY A 33 -27.39 -53.31 14.50
C GLY A 33 -28.49 -53.76 13.53
N VAL A 34 -29.50 -52.93 13.28
CA VAL A 34 -30.66 -53.18 12.41
C VAL A 34 -30.70 -52.14 11.30
N LEU A 35 -31.01 -52.59 10.08
CA LEU A 35 -31.17 -51.72 8.91
C LEU A 35 -32.63 -51.27 8.80
N GLU A 36 -32.92 -50.11 9.37
CA GLU A 36 -34.25 -49.47 9.32
C GLU A 36 -34.69 -49.21 7.87
N GLU A 37 -35.94 -49.55 7.53
CA GLU A 37 -36.47 -49.31 6.18
C GLU A 37 -36.86 -47.85 5.93
N GLU A 38 -37.19 -47.09 6.99
CA GLU A 38 -37.53 -45.67 6.90
C GLU A 38 -36.44 -44.80 7.58
N LEU A 39 -35.82 -43.92 6.79
CA LEU A 39 -34.82 -42.96 7.28
C LEU A 39 -35.50 -41.74 7.91
N THR A 40 -36.07 -41.92 9.10
CA THR A 40 -36.59 -40.83 9.94
C THR A 40 -35.46 -39.85 10.34
N ASN A 41 -35.81 -38.67 10.85
CA ASN A 41 -34.79 -37.68 11.24
C ASN A 41 -33.90 -38.17 12.40
N ASP A 42 -34.45 -38.93 13.35
CA ASP A 42 -33.68 -39.51 14.45
C ASP A 42 -32.76 -40.65 13.98
N VAL A 43 -33.22 -41.49 13.03
CA VAL A 43 -32.37 -42.51 12.40
C VAL A 43 -31.21 -41.87 11.64
N LYS A 44 -31.47 -40.82 10.84
CA LYS A 44 -30.42 -40.03 10.16
C LYS A 44 -29.40 -39.46 11.15
N LYS A 45 -29.87 -38.81 12.22
CA LYS A 45 -29.02 -38.25 13.28
C LYS A 45 -28.16 -39.31 13.97
N ASN A 46 -28.72 -40.50 14.23
CA ASN A 46 -27.97 -41.62 14.81
C ASN A 46 -26.89 -42.15 13.84
N ILE A 47 -27.20 -42.27 12.55
CA ILE A 47 -26.21 -42.61 11.50
C ILE A 47 -25.09 -41.56 11.47
N GLU A 48 -25.44 -40.27 11.43
CA GLU A 48 -24.46 -39.18 11.45
C GLU A 48 -23.55 -39.26 12.69
N LEU A 49 -24.12 -39.39 13.89
CA LEU A 49 -23.34 -39.51 15.14
C LEU A 49 -22.41 -40.73 15.15
N HIS A 50 -22.84 -41.87 14.63
CA HIS A 50 -22.01 -43.09 14.53
C HIS A 50 -20.79 -42.92 13.61
N TRP A 51 -21.01 -42.26 12.47
CA TRP A 51 -20.03 -42.16 11.40
C TRP A 51 -19.17 -40.90 11.47
N ARG A 52 -19.60 -39.85 12.19
CA ARG A 52 -18.96 -38.51 12.25
C ARG A 52 -17.44 -38.55 12.37
N ASN A 53 -16.94 -39.29 13.35
CA ASN A 53 -15.50 -39.40 13.64
C ASN A 53 -14.76 -40.40 12.73
N LYS A 54 -15.49 -41.32 12.08
CA LYS A 54 -14.94 -42.38 11.22
C LYS A 54 -14.77 -41.92 9.77
N VAL A 55 -15.69 -41.11 9.25
CA VAL A 55 -15.66 -40.62 7.86
C VAL A 55 -14.58 -39.58 7.60
N ASN A 56 -13.85 -39.14 8.64
CA ASN A 56 -12.75 -38.19 8.53
C ASN A 56 -11.36 -38.87 8.59
N ASP A 57 -11.31 -40.20 8.75
CA ASP A 57 -10.08 -40.99 8.69
C ASP A 57 -9.72 -41.35 7.23
N TYR A 58 -8.48 -41.12 6.83
CA TYR A 58 -7.98 -41.35 5.47
C TYR A 58 -6.53 -41.86 5.47
N PRO A 59 -6.18 -42.83 4.60
CA PRO A 59 -4.81 -43.29 4.46
C PRO A 59 -3.92 -42.21 3.82
N VAL A 60 -3.06 -41.58 4.62
CA VAL A 60 -2.08 -40.60 4.12
C VAL A 60 -0.82 -41.31 3.62
N GLN A 61 -0.68 -41.42 2.29
CA GLN A 61 0.57 -41.90 1.67
C GLN A 61 1.64 -40.79 1.73
N LYS A 62 2.89 -41.16 2.08
CA LYS A 62 3.99 -40.18 2.27
C LYS A 62 4.33 -39.42 0.97
N ASP A 63 4.34 -40.13 -0.16
CA ASP A 63 4.79 -39.63 -1.47
C ASP A 63 3.63 -39.27 -2.41
N ALA A 64 2.43 -39.07 -1.85
CA ALA A 64 1.23 -38.71 -2.60
C ALA A 64 1.34 -37.37 -3.34
N GLN A 65 0.71 -37.30 -4.52
CA GLN A 65 0.54 -36.04 -5.26
C GLN A 65 -0.17 -35.00 -4.37
N LYS A 66 0.45 -33.83 -4.21
CA LYS A 66 -0.14 -32.69 -3.48
C LYS A 66 -1.34 -32.14 -4.26
N TYR A 67 -2.37 -31.72 -3.54
CA TYR A 67 -3.52 -31.02 -4.10
C TYR A 67 -3.95 -29.93 -3.11
N TYR A 68 -4.22 -28.72 -3.59
CA TYR A 68 -4.74 -27.63 -2.75
C TYR A 68 -6.15 -27.30 -3.25
N LEU A 69 -7.15 -27.53 -2.39
CA LEU A 69 -8.53 -27.19 -2.66
C LEU A 69 -8.94 -26.07 -1.70
N LEU A 70 -9.30 -24.92 -2.26
CA LEU A 70 -9.68 -23.72 -1.51
C LEU A 70 -11.10 -23.28 -1.88
N SER A 71 -11.91 -22.99 -0.88
CA SER A 71 -13.13 -22.20 -1.02
C SER A 71 -12.89 -20.78 -0.53
N MET A 72 -13.61 -19.80 -1.08
CA MET A 72 -13.62 -18.45 -0.51
C MET A 72 -14.12 -18.51 0.94
N PHE A 73 -13.26 -18.10 1.87
CA PHE A 73 -13.57 -18.01 3.29
C PHE A 73 -14.65 -16.95 3.58
N PRO A 74 -15.45 -17.10 4.65
CA PRO A 74 -16.60 -16.23 4.89
C PRO A 74 -16.23 -14.99 5.70
N TYR A 75 -17.04 -13.94 5.54
CA TYR A 75 -17.11 -12.83 6.51
C TYR A 75 -17.85 -13.30 7.77
N PRO A 76 -17.31 -13.11 8.99
CA PRO A 76 -17.99 -13.45 10.25
C PRO A 76 -18.97 -12.35 10.67
N SER A 77 -19.94 -12.04 9.80
CA SER A 77 -20.97 -11.03 10.03
C SER A 77 -22.23 -11.57 10.74
N GLY A 78 -22.30 -12.88 10.99
CA GLY A 78 -23.41 -13.54 11.65
C GLY A 78 -23.33 -15.07 11.54
N ASN A 79 -24.44 -15.72 11.21
CA ASN A 79 -24.53 -17.17 11.00
C ASN A 79 -24.18 -17.58 9.56
N LEU A 80 -23.87 -18.88 9.34
CA LEU A 80 -23.88 -19.46 8.00
C LEU A 80 -25.27 -19.35 7.36
N HIS A 81 -25.30 -19.23 6.04
CA HIS A 81 -26.50 -19.24 5.21
C HIS A 81 -26.36 -20.27 4.09
N MET A 82 -27.44 -20.63 3.40
CA MET A 82 -27.42 -21.71 2.39
C MET A 82 -26.39 -21.52 1.27
N GLY A 83 -25.98 -20.29 0.94
CA GLY A 83 -24.84 -20.03 0.05
C GLY A 83 -23.51 -20.59 0.56
N HIS A 84 -23.19 -20.40 1.85
CA HIS A 84 -21.99 -20.96 2.49
C HIS A 84 -22.04 -22.49 2.48
N VAL A 85 -23.16 -23.08 2.91
CA VAL A 85 -23.36 -24.54 2.91
C VAL A 85 -23.15 -25.10 1.51
N ARG A 86 -23.75 -24.51 0.48
CA ARG A 86 -23.58 -24.94 -0.92
C ARG A 86 -22.10 -24.97 -1.35
N VAL A 87 -21.33 -23.92 -1.07
CA VAL A 87 -19.92 -23.83 -1.49
C VAL A 87 -19.06 -24.83 -0.71
N TYR A 88 -19.20 -24.87 0.62
CA TYR A 88 -18.34 -25.71 1.46
C TYR A 88 -18.68 -27.21 1.37
N THR A 89 -19.95 -27.59 1.11
CA THR A 89 -20.29 -28.99 0.79
C THR A 89 -19.67 -29.43 -0.55
N ILE A 90 -19.58 -28.54 -1.55
CA ILE A 90 -18.90 -28.87 -2.83
C ILE A 90 -17.40 -29.07 -2.61
N SER A 91 -16.75 -28.19 -1.84
CA SER A 91 -15.31 -28.31 -1.56
C SER A 91 -14.96 -29.51 -0.68
N ASP A 92 -15.82 -29.83 0.30
CA ASP A 92 -15.70 -31.05 1.10
C ASP A 92 -15.81 -32.32 0.24
N ALA A 93 -16.86 -32.44 -0.58
CA ALA A 93 -17.07 -33.61 -1.43
C ALA A 93 -15.89 -33.87 -2.38
N MET A 94 -15.35 -32.81 -2.99
CA MET A 94 -14.16 -32.88 -3.85
C MET A 94 -12.89 -33.22 -3.05
N THR A 95 -12.74 -32.68 -1.84
CA THR A 95 -11.61 -32.99 -0.94
C THR A 95 -11.61 -34.47 -0.54
N ARG A 96 -12.77 -35.01 -0.15
CA ARG A 96 -12.93 -36.44 0.18
C ARG A 96 -12.62 -37.31 -1.04
N PHE A 97 -13.14 -36.97 -2.21
CA PHE A 97 -12.84 -37.68 -3.46
C PHE A 97 -11.34 -37.72 -3.78
N PHE A 98 -10.63 -36.58 -3.69
CA PHE A 98 -9.19 -36.56 -3.95
C PHE A 98 -8.37 -37.27 -2.87
N ARG A 99 -8.76 -37.21 -1.58
CA ARG A 99 -8.14 -38.00 -0.50
C ARG A 99 -8.33 -39.51 -0.73
N MET A 100 -9.53 -39.94 -1.14
CA MET A 100 -9.83 -41.34 -1.50
C MET A 100 -9.03 -41.82 -2.71
N ASN A 101 -8.74 -40.93 -3.67
CA ASN A 101 -7.84 -41.20 -4.81
C ASN A 101 -6.34 -41.07 -4.45
N GLY A 102 -5.99 -41.14 -3.16
CA GLY A 102 -4.60 -41.17 -2.68
C GLY A 102 -3.85 -39.84 -2.76
N LYS A 103 -4.50 -38.70 -3.01
CA LYS A 103 -3.83 -37.39 -3.03
C LYS A 103 -3.66 -36.81 -1.63
N LYS A 104 -2.56 -36.08 -1.42
CA LYS A 104 -2.32 -35.28 -0.22
C LYS A 104 -3.03 -33.93 -0.37
N VAL A 105 -4.30 -33.88 0.03
CA VAL A 105 -5.16 -32.70 -0.11
C VAL A 105 -5.04 -31.77 1.10
N ILE A 106 -4.70 -30.51 0.84
CA ILE A 106 -4.86 -29.39 1.77
C ILE A 106 -6.23 -28.74 1.48
N HIS A 107 -7.09 -28.64 2.50
CA HIS A 107 -8.42 -28.05 2.46
C HIS A 107 -8.62 -27.15 3.69
N PRO A 108 -8.10 -25.92 3.67
CA PRO A 108 -8.10 -25.03 4.82
C PRO A 108 -9.37 -24.16 4.86
N ILE A 109 -9.57 -23.50 5.99
CA ILE A 109 -10.61 -22.48 6.18
C ILE A 109 -10.01 -21.32 6.99
N GLY A 110 -10.69 -20.18 7.00
CA GLY A 110 -10.36 -19.05 7.84
C GLY A 110 -11.53 -18.08 7.90
N TRP A 111 -11.27 -16.84 8.31
CA TRP A 111 -12.29 -15.82 8.53
C TRP A 111 -11.85 -14.48 7.97
N ASP A 112 -12.61 -13.91 7.04
CA ASP A 112 -12.36 -12.54 6.56
C ASP A 112 -12.98 -11.55 7.54
N ALA A 113 -12.24 -11.28 8.61
CA ALA A 113 -12.75 -10.81 9.88
C ALA A 113 -12.67 -9.28 10.07
N PHE A 114 -12.12 -8.55 9.10
CA PHE A 114 -12.04 -7.08 9.11
C PHE A 114 -13.09 -6.41 8.21
N GLY A 115 -13.21 -5.09 8.37
CA GLY A 115 -13.96 -4.21 7.50
C GLY A 115 -15.44 -4.03 7.86
N LEU A 116 -16.14 -3.38 6.93
CA LEU A 116 -17.51 -2.88 7.09
C LEU A 116 -18.56 -3.92 7.57
N PRO A 117 -18.54 -5.23 7.22
CA PRO A 117 -19.61 -6.14 7.64
C PRO A 117 -19.64 -6.37 9.14
N ALA A 118 -18.48 -6.67 9.73
CA ALA A 118 -18.36 -6.90 11.16
C ALA A 118 -18.56 -5.60 11.94
N GLU A 119 -18.01 -4.49 11.44
CA GLU A 119 -18.10 -3.19 12.10
C GLU A 119 -19.54 -2.64 12.17
N ASN A 120 -20.26 -2.61 11.05
CA ASN A 120 -21.65 -2.09 11.03
C ASN A 120 -22.57 -2.95 11.91
N ALA A 121 -22.48 -4.29 11.80
CA ALA A 121 -23.30 -5.19 12.59
C ALA A 121 -23.02 -5.09 14.10
N ALA A 122 -21.77 -4.82 14.49
CA ALA A 122 -21.38 -4.58 15.89
C ALA A 122 -21.91 -3.23 16.40
N ILE A 123 -21.78 -2.15 15.62
CA ILE A 123 -22.29 -0.82 15.94
C ILE A 123 -23.82 -0.84 16.13
N GLU A 124 -24.57 -1.47 15.23
CA GLU A 124 -26.02 -1.66 15.34
C GLU A 124 -26.47 -2.32 16.66
N ARG A 125 -25.60 -3.16 17.24
CA ARG A 125 -25.87 -3.96 18.44
C ARG A 125 -25.23 -3.38 19.70
N ASN A 126 -24.51 -2.26 19.58
CA ASN A 126 -23.72 -1.65 20.65
C ASN A 126 -22.71 -2.62 21.29
N ILE A 127 -22.02 -3.43 20.47
CA ILE A 127 -20.99 -4.39 20.87
C ILE A 127 -19.65 -3.97 20.25
N HIS A 128 -18.51 -4.23 20.92
CA HIS A 128 -17.20 -3.97 20.34
C HIS A 128 -16.98 -4.86 19.09
N PRO A 129 -16.50 -4.32 17.94
CA PRO A 129 -16.33 -5.10 16.70
C PRO A 129 -15.51 -6.39 16.85
N SER A 130 -14.41 -6.38 17.62
CA SER A 130 -13.66 -7.59 18.00
C SER A 130 -14.54 -8.68 18.63
N ASP A 131 -15.31 -8.37 19.66
CA ASP A 131 -16.09 -9.37 20.40
C ASP A 131 -17.20 -9.94 19.53
N TRP A 132 -17.88 -9.06 18.76
CA TRP A 132 -18.86 -9.48 17.75
C TRP A 132 -18.25 -10.44 16.72
N THR A 133 -17.07 -10.10 16.20
CA THR A 133 -16.32 -10.89 15.21
C THR A 133 -15.94 -12.26 15.77
N LEU A 134 -15.34 -12.31 16.97
CA LEU A 134 -14.89 -13.54 17.61
C LEU A 134 -16.06 -14.48 17.97
N ASN A 135 -17.18 -13.92 18.46
CA ASN A 135 -18.39 -14.70 18.74
C ASN A 135 -19.01 -15.30 17.47
N ASN A 136 -19.03 -14.55 16.36
CA ASN A 136 -19.49 -15.06 15.07
C ASN A 136 -18.56 -16.14 14.51
N ILE A 137 -17.24 -15.95 14.60
CA ILE A 137 -16.23 -16.96 14.24
C ILE A 137 -16.50 -18.27 14.99
N GLN A 138 -16.65 -18.23 16.32
CA GLN A 138 -16.95 -19.43 17.12
C GLN A 138 -18.28 -20.09 16.70
N THR A 139 -19.31 -19.29 16.42
CA THR A 139 -20.63 -19.78 16.02
C THR A 139 -20.60 -20.45 14.65
N MET A 140 -20.00 -19.80 13.64
CA MET A 140 -19.86 -20.34 12.28
C MET A 140 -18.93 -21.56 12.27
N LYS A 141 -17.83 -21.54 13.03
CA LYS A 141 -16.93 -22.68 13.22
C LYS A 141 -17.69 -23.89 13.73
N LYS A 142 -18.47 -23.71 14.80
CA LYS A 142 -19.33 -24.77 15.35
C LYS A 142 -20.32 -25.29 14.31
N GLN A 143 -20.98 -24.41 13.55
CA GLN A 143 -21.89 -24.83 12.47
C GLN A 143 -21.18 -25.65 11.38
N LEU A 144 -19.97 -25.26 10.93
CA LEU A 144 -19.18 -26.03 9.96
C LEU A 144 -18.75 -27.40 10.50
N GLN A 145 -18.36 -27.45 11.77
CA GLN A 145 -18.06 -28.70 12.49
C GLN A 145 -19.31 -29.57 12.65
N ASP A 146 -20.50 -28.97 12.84
CA ASP A 146 -21.77 -29.68 12.95
C ASP A 146 -22.26 -30.26 11.62
N PHE A 147 -21.98 -29.59 10.49
CA PHE A 147 -22.08 -30.18 9.16
C PHE A 147 -20.98 -31.24 8.86
N ASN A 148 -20.06 -31.48 9.80
CA ASN A 148 -18.92 -32.40 9.67
C ASN A 148 -18.04 -32.13 8.43
N ILE A 149 -17.92 -30.87 8.01
CA ILE A 149 -17.06 -30.49 6.88
C ILE A 149 -15.59 -30.65 7.29
N ASN A 150 -14.84 -31.38 6.47
CA ASN A 150 -13.48 -31.80 6.75
C ASN A 150 -12.47 -30.74 6.31
N PHE A 151 -12.41 -29.64 7.07
CA PHE A 151 -11.35 -28.64 6.97
C PHE A 151 -10.12 -29.01 7.81
N ASP A 152 -8.97 -28.59 7.34
CA ASP A 152 -7.69 -28.65 8.05
C ASP A 152 -7.65 -27.53 9.11
N TRP A 153 -8.32 -27.76 10.25
CA TRP A 153 -8.47 -26.78 11.34
C TRP A 153 -7.16 -26.39 12.02
N ASP A 154 -6.07 -27.15 11.82
CA ASP A 154 -4.69 -26.78 12.19
C ASP A 154 -4.16 -25.59 11.38
N ARG A 155 -4.86 -25.20 10.30
CA ARG A 155 -4.51 -24.11 9.37
C ARG A 155 -5.50 -22.96 9.41
N GLU A 156 -6.37 -22.92 10.41
CA GLU A 156 -7.34 -21.86 10.61
C GLU A 156 -6.64 -20.51 10.84
N LEU A 157 -7.19 -19.45 10.23
CA LEU A 157 -6.72 -18.07 10.39
C LEU A 157 -7.90 -17.09 10.46
N ALA A 158 -7.70 -15.94 11.10
CA ALA A 158 -8.64 -14.81 11.05
C ALA A 158 -7.87 -13.56 10.61
N THR A 159 -8.38 -12.81 9.63
CA THR A 159 -7.65 -11.65 9.08
C THR A 159 -7.50 -10.49 10.07
N CYS A 160 -8.31 -10.49 11.14
CA CYS A 160 -8.23 -9.53 12.25
C CYS A 160 -7.22 -9.90 13.34
N ASP A 161 -6.54 -11.05 13.24
CA ASP A 161 -5.51 -11.45 14.19
C ASP A 161 -4.19 -10.72 13.91
N ALA A 162 -3.56 -10.19 14.97
CA ALA A 162 -2.29 -9.48 14.88
C ALA A 162 -1.16 -10.33 14.28
N SER A 163 -1.16 -11.64 14.54
CA SER A 163 -0.22 -12.59 13.93
C SER A 163 -0.40 -12.75 12.41
N TYR A 164 -1.61 -12.50 11.90
CA TYR A 164 -1.91 -12.47 10.47
C TYR A 164 -1.57 -11.10 9.88
N TYR A 165 -2.18 -10.01 10.38
CA TYR A 165 -2.06 -8.70 9.74
C TYR A 165 -0.70 -8.03 9.93
N LYS A 166 0.18 -8.53 10.82
CA LYS A 166 1.62 -8.19 10.81
C LYS A 166 2.23 -8.35 9.42
N TRP A 167 1.89 -9.44 8.72
CA TRP A 167 2.43 -9.72 7.39
C TRP A 167 1.81 -8.81 6.33
N THR A 168 0.53 -8.46 6.45
CA THR A 168 -0.11 -7.44 5.60
C THR A 168 0.55 -6.07 5.75
N GLN A 169 0.86 -5.65 6.99
CA GLN A 169 1.59 -4.43 7.27
C GLN A 169 3.02 -4.48 6.71
N TYR A 170 3.72 -5.59 6.91
CA TYR A 170 5.06 -5.81 6.36
C TYR A 170 5.09 -5.74 4.82
N LEU A 171 4.16 -6.41 4.14
CA LEU A 171 4.01 -6.33 2.67
C LEU A 171 3.69 -4.91 2.19
N PHE A 172 2.86 -4.16 2.93
CA PHE A 172 2.61 -2.75 2.63
C PHE A 172 3.90 -1.91 2.76
N LEU A 173 4.73 -2.15 3.78
CA LEU A 173 6.02 -1.46 3.92
C LEU A 173 6.96 -1.76 2.74
N LEU A 174 7.06 -3.03 2.31
CA LEU A 174 7.83 -3.38 1.12
C LEU A 174 7.29 -2.70 -0.13
N MET A 175 5.97 -2.66 -0.33
CA MET A 175 5.36 -1.92 -1.45
C MET A 175 5.61 -0.41 -1.37
N PHE A 176 5.68 0.18 -0.17
CA PHE A 176 6.00 1.59 0.04
C PHE A 176 7.47 1.89 -0.27
N GLU A 177 8.39 1.02 0.19
CA GLU A 177 9.83 1.08 -0.13
C GLU A 177 10.09 1.01 -1.65
N GLN A 178 9.31 0.22 -2.38
CA GLN A 178 9.39 0.12 -3.84
C GLN A 178 8.56 1.19 -4.60
N GLY A 179 7.93 2.15 -3.92
CA GLY A 179 7.12 3.20 -4.55
C GLY A 179 5.82 2.73 -5.22
N LEU A 180 5.41 1.49 -4.97
CA LEU A 180 4.15 0.88 -5.42
C LEU A 180 2.98 1.31 -4.52
N ALA A 181 3.21 1.43 -3.20
CA ALA A 181 2.27 2.07 -2.29
C ALA A 181 2.61 3.55 -2.16
N TYR A 182 1.65 4.44 -2.43
CA TYR A 182 1.89 5.88 -2.41
C TYR A 182 0.65 6.67 -1.96
N LYS A 183 0.88 7.91 -1.49
CA LYS A 183 -0.18 8.80 -1.01
C LYS A 183 -0.47 9.89 -2.05
N LYS A 184 -1.70 9.94 -2.57
CA LYS A 184 -2.18 10.96 -3.53
C LYS A 184 -3.42 11.64 -2.94
N GLU A 185 -3.53 12.94 -3.17
CA GLU A 185 -4.82 13.62 -3.04
C GLU A 185 -5.58 13.47 -4.37
N ALA A 186 -6.83 13.05 -4.30
CA ALA A 186 -7.68 12.84 -5.47
C ALA A 186 -9.14 13.16 -5.15
N LEU A 187 -9.96 13.34 -6.19
CA LEU A 187 -11.41 13.41 -6.07
C LEU A 187 -11.97 11.97 -6.07
N LEU A 188 -12.51 11.52 -4.94
CA LEU A 188 -12.80 10.11 -4.70
C LEU A 188 -14.27 9.86 -4.36
N ASN A 189 -14.68 8.62 -4.62
CA ASN A 189 -15.98 8.08 -4.22
C ASN A 189 -16.09 8.13 -2.69
N TRP A 190 -17.12 8.78 -2.19
CA TRP A 190 -17.42 8.93 -0.76
C TRP A 190 -18.81 8.40 -0.48
N ASP A 191 -18.92 7.51 0.51
CA ASP A 191 -20.20 7.06 1.05
C ASP A 191 -20.61 7.99 2.20
N PRO A 192 -21.63 8.85 2.04
CA PRO A 192 -22.10 9.71 3.13
C PRO A 192 -22.76 8.96 4.29
N ILE A 193 -23.29 7.74 4.06
CA ILE A 193 -23.94 6.93 5.10
C ILE A 193 -22.90 6.17 5.94
N ASP A 194 -21.92 5.54 5.31
CA ASP A 194 -20.82 4.79 5.98
C ASP A 194 -19.61 5.67 6.33
N GLN A 195 -19.60 6.93 5.89
CA GLN A 195 -18.55 7.94 6.13
C GLN A 195 -17.12 7.45 5.81
N THR A 196 -16.96 6.82 4.64
CA THR A 196 -15.67 6.33 4.15
C THR A 196 -15.53 6.55 2.65
N VAL A 197 -14.29 6.64 2.18
CA VAL A 197 -14.01 6.44 0.76
C VAL A 197 -14.31 5.00 0.32
N LEU A 198 -14.71 4.87 -0.94
CA LEU A 198 -14.93 3.62 -1.66
C LEU A 198 -13.95 3.50 -2.83
N ALA A 199 -13.46 2.29 -3.13
CA ALA A 199 -12.79 2.05 -4.42
C ALA A 199 -13.82 1.98 -5.56
N ASP A 200 -13.39 2.02 -6.82
CA ASP A 200 -14.32 1.99 -7.96
C ASP A 200 -15.05 0.63 -8.06
N GLU A 201 -14.41 -0.47 -7.62
CA GLU A 201 -15.00 -1.81 -7.49
C GLU A 201 -16.15 -1.89 -6.46
N GLN A 202 -16.33 -0.83 -5.65
CA GLN A 202 -17.33 -0.77 -4.57
C GLN A 202 -18.50 0.17 -4.92
N VAL A 203 -18.54 0.68 -6.15
CA VAL A 203 -19.61 1.51 -6.69
C VAL A 203 -20.28 0.74 -7.83
N ASP A 204 -21.61 0.63 -7.79
CA ASP A 204 -22.36 -0.06 -8.83
C ASP A 204 -22.55 0.77 -10.10
N GLU A 205 -23.14 0.16 -11.13
CA GLU A 205 -23.44 0.81 -12.42
C GLU A 205 -24.39 2.02 -12.28
N ASN A 206 -25.18 2.09 -11.22
CA ASN A 206 -26.06 3.21 -10.91
C ASN A 206 -25.34 4.34 -10.16
N GLY A 207 -24.05 4.21 -9.84
CA GLY A 207 -23.30 5.16 -9.04
C GLY A 207 -23.69 5.14 -7.56
N CYS A 208 -24.17 4.00 -7.06
CA CYS A 208 -24.53 3.77 -5.67
C CYS A 208 -23.49 2.89 -4.97
N SER A 209 -23.40 3.03 -3.65
CA SER A 209 -22.55 2.19 -2.80
C SER A 209 -23.09 0.76 -2.79
N TRP A 210 -22.25 -0.22 -3.10
CA TRP A 210 -22.58 -1.66 -3.12
C TRP A 210 -23.20 -2.21 -1.82
N ARG A 211 -23.13 -1.43 -0.74
CA ARG A 211 -23.50 -1.82 0.62
C ARG A 211 -24.60 -0.96 1.22
N SER A 212 -24.38 0.35 1.29
CA SER A 212 -25.36 1.27 1.89
C SER A 212 -26.51 1.59 0.93
N GLY A 213 -26.35 1.29 -0.35
CA GLY A 213 -27.30 1.63 -1.42
C GLY A 213 -27.41 3.12 -1.71
N CYS A 214 -26.66 3.98 -0.99
CA CYS A 214 -26.76 5.42 -1.16
C CYS A 214 -26.04 5.88 -2.43
N LYS A 215 -26.47 7.02 -2.97
CA LYS A 215 -25.76 7.68 -4.06
C LYS A 215 -24.38 8.11 -3.58
N VAL A 216 -23.35 7.77 -4.36
CA VAL A 216 -21.96 8.08 -4.01
C VAL A 216 -21.66 9.55 -4.32
N GLU A 217 -21.07 10.23 -3.34
CA GLU A 217 -20.59 11.61 -3.49
C GLU A 217 -19.13 11.63 -3.97
N LYS A 218 -18.68 12.78 -4.49
CA LYS A 218 -17.28 13.00 -4.88
C LYS A 218 -16.62 13.94 -3.88
N ARG A 219 -15.62 13.45 -3.12
CA ARG A 219 -14.92 14.22 -2.09
C ARG A 219 -13.40 14.24 -2.33
N ARG A 220 -12.79 15.42 -2.26
CA ARG A 220 -11.33 15.59 -2.39
C ARG A 220 -10.65 15.20 -1.08
N LEU A 221 -9.83 14.14 -1.11
CA LEU A 221 -9.17 13.58 0.08
C LEU A 221 -7.77 13.06 -0.26
N SER A 222 -6.84 13.12 0.71
CA SER A 222 -5.53 12.48 0.64
C SER A 222 -5.60 11.03 1.14
N GLN A 223 -5.31 10.08 0.26
CA GLN A 223 -5.49 8.65 0.49
C GLN A 223 -4.28 7.84 -0.02
N TRP A 224 -4.20 6.57 0.39
CA TRP A 224 -3.21 5.60 -0.03
C TRP A 224 -3.71 4.75 -1.20
N PHE A 225 -2.87 4.59 -2.20
CA PHE A 225 -3.10 3.81 -3.41
C PHE A 225 -1.98 2.79 -3.60
N LEU A 226 -2.33 1.65 -4.22
CA LEU A 226 -1.38 0.71 -4.78
C LEU A 226 -1.34 0.88 -6.30
N ARG A 227 -0.15 0.87 -6.89
CA ARG A 227 0.08 1.16 -8.32
C ARG A 227 -0.27 -0.01 -9.25
N THR A 228 -1.52 -0.44 -9.22
CA THR A 228 -2.05 -1.54 -10.04
C THR A 228 -1.99 -1.25 -11.54
N SER A 229 -1.98 0.02 -11.96
CA SER A 229 -1.82 0.40 -13.37
C SER A 229 -0.51 -0.11 -13.97
N GLU A 230 0.58 -0.20 -13.17
CA GLU A 230 1.90 -0.70 -13.63
C GLU A 230 1.87 -2.17 -14.04
N PHE A 231 0.94 -2.94 -13.50
CA PHE A 231 0.74 -4.37 -13.80
C PHE A 231 -0.39 -4.62 -14.82
N SER A 232 -0.96 -3.57 -15.43
CA SER A 232 -2.08 -3.69 -16.37
C SER A 232 -1.80 -4.69 -17.50
N LYS A 233 -0.57 -4.66 -18.04
CA LYS A 233 -0.13 -5.56 -19.11
C LYS A 233 -0.11 -7.01 -18.63
N ASP A 234 0.66 -7.29 -17.59
CA ASP A 234 0.88 -8.64 -17.08
C ASP A 234 -0.44 -9.29 -16.63
N LEU A 235 -1.33 -8.49 -16.01
CA LEU A 235 -2.69 -8.92 -15.66
C LEU A 235 -3.54 -9.23 -16.90
N TYR A 236 -3.50 -8.40 -17.95
CA TYR A 236 -4.30 -8.62 -19.15
C TYR A 236 -3.79 -9.81 -19.99
N GLU A 237 -2.48 -9.90 -20.20
CA GLU A 237 -1.83 -10.97 -20.97
C GLU A 237 -1.91 -12.31 -20.23
N GLY A 238 -1.75 -12.30 -18.90
CA GLY A 238 -1.87 -13.50 -18.05
C GLY A 238 -3.25 -14.16 -18.10
N LEU A 239 -4.32 -13.43 -18.44
CA LEU A 239 -5.66 -13.99 -18.62
C LEU A 239 -5.80 -14.87 -19.88
N ASN A 240 -4.79 -14.88 -20.75
CA ASN A 240 -4.69 -15.78 -21.90
C ASN A 240 -3.90 -17.07 -21.59
N ASP A 241 -3.46 -17.30 -20.35
CA ASP A 241 -2.76 -18.53 -19.96
C ASP A 241 -3.66 -19.76 -20.20
N PRO A 242 -3.21 -20.78 -20.99
CA PRO A 242 -3.96 -22.01 -21.23
C PRO A 242 -4.37 -22.78 -19.96
N ASN A 243 -3.71 -22.56 -18.82
CA ASN A 243 -4.10 -23.13 -17.52
C ASN A 243 -5.41 -22.54 -16.96
N LEU A 244 -5.87 -21.39 -17.49
CA LEU A 244 -7.09 -20.69 -17.06
C LEU A 244 -8.34 -21.08 -17.88
N VAL A 245 -8.29 -22.10 -18.74
CA VAL A 245 -9.45 -22.55 -19.54
C VAL A 245 -10.70 -22.81 -18.68
N GLU A 246 -10.55 -23.36 -17.47
CA GLU A 246 -11.67 -23.61 -16.54
C GLU A 246 -12.21 -22.35 -15.83
N TRP A 247 -11.59 -21.19 -15.99
CA TRP A 247 -12.12 -19.90 -15.48
C TRP A 247 -13.25 -19.33 -16.36
N ARG A 248 -13.46 -19.88 -17.56
CA ARG A 248 -14.59 -19.56 -18.46
C ARG A 248 -14.71 -18.05 -18.72
N ASP A 249 -15.87 -17.45 -18.50
CA ASP A 249 -16.12 -16.04 -18.80
C ASP A 249 -15.50 -15.06 -17.78
N VAL A 250 -14.95 -15.55 -16.65
CA VAL A 250 -14.28 -14.68 -15.65
C VAL A 250 -13.09 -13.96 -16.26
N THR A 251 -12.32 -14.63 -17.15
CA THR A 251 -11.19 -14.00 -17.84
C THR A 251 -11.64 -12.84 -18.72
N LYS A 252 -12.73 -13.00 -19.47
CA LYS A 252 -13.32 -11.95 -20.32
C LYS A 252 -13.82 -10.75 -19.50
N ILE A 253 -14.47 -11.01 -18.36
CA ILE A 253 -14.94 -9.97 -17.44
C ILE A 253 -13.74 -9.16 -16.93
N GLN A 254 -12.66 -9.83 -16.51
CA GLN A 254 -11.45 -9.16 -16.04
C GLN A 254 -10.71 -8.41 -17.16
N GLN A 255 -10.60 -8.98 -18.36
CA GLN A 255 -10.06 -8.30 -19.55
C GLN A 255 -10.85 -7.02 -19.88
N HIS A 256 -12.18 -7.04 -19.79
CA HIS A 256 -13.01 -5.85 -19.99
C HIS A 256 -12.78 -4.77 -18.92
N TRP A 257 -12.66 -5.20 -17.66
CA TRP A 257 -12.42 -4.31 -16.51
C TRP A 257 -11.05 -3.63 -16.57
N ILE A 258 -9.99 -4.41 -16.78
CA ILE A 258 -8.62 -3.90 -16.97
C ILE A 258 -8.57 -2.99 -18.21
N GLY A 259 -9.24 -3.41 -19.29
CA GLY A 259 -9.13 -2.82 -20.61
C GLY A 259 -7.81 -3.20 -21.29
N GLU A 260 -7.77 -3.12 -22.61
CA GLU A 260 -6.56 -3.43 -23.37
C GLU A 260 -5.40 -2.49 -22.99
N PRO A 261 -4.18 -2.99 -22.74
CA PRO A 261 -2.99 -2.19 -22.44
C PRO A 261 -2.37 -1.61 -23.72
N ASP A 262 -3.15 -0.83 -24.48
CA ASP A 262 -2.84 -0.30 -25.81
C ASP A 262 -1.88 0.91 -25.80
N GLY A 263 -1.65 1.52 -24.63
CA GLY A 263 -0.82 2.71 -24.47
C GLY A 263 0.19 2.64 -23.33
N PHE A 264 0.78 3.79 -23.02
CA PHE A 264 1.85 3.94 -22.05
C PHE A 264 1.59 5.11 -21.12
N ILE A 265 1.87 4.94 -19.83
CA ILE A 265 1.88 6.03 -18.84
C ILE A 265 3.31 6.56 -18.72
N PHE A 266 3.48 7.87 -18.89
CA PHE A 266 4.73 8.59 -18.64
C PHE A 266 4.60 9.44 -17.39
N HIS A 267 5.59 9.38 -16.50
CA HIS A 267 5.74 10.32 -15.40
C HIS A 267 6.59 11.51 -15.86
N LEU A 268 5.95 12.68 -16.03
CA LEU A 268 6.61 13.88 -16.54
C LEU A 268 6.79 14.94 -15.45
N ASP A 269 7.93 15.62 -15.46
CA ASP A 269 8.25 16.69 -14.52
C ASP A 269 7.44 17.97 -14.80
N VAL A 270 6.77 18.46 -13.75
CA VAL A 270 6.03 19.72 -13.78
C VAL A 270 6.92 20.84 -13.25
N GLN A 271 7.01 21.94 -13.98
CA GLN A 271 7.72 23.16 -13.60
C GLN A 271 6.74 24.26 -13.18
N TYR A 272 7.08 25.00 -12.12
CA TYR A 272 6.38 26.20 -11.65
C TYR A 272 7.42 27.23 -11.24
N ASN A 273 7.31 28.49 -11.69
CA ASN A 273 8.29 29.55 -11.40
C ASN A 273 9.76 29.15 -11.68
N ASN A 274 9.99 28.33 -12.70
CA ASN A 274 11.26 27.71 -13.09
C ASN A 274 11.82 26.63 -12.13
N GLU A 275 11.09 26.23 -11.09
CA GLU A 275 11.43 25.09 -10.23
C GLU A 275 10.65 23.83 -10.64
N ILE A 276 11.29 22.65 -10.62
CA ILE A 276 10.58 21.38 -10.79
C ILE A 276 9.84 21.04 -9.48
N LEU A 277 8.53 20.83 -9.59
CA LEU A 277 7.67 20.44 -8.48
C LEU A 277 7.96 18.98 -8.08
N PRO A 278 7.90 18.63 -6.79
CA PRO A 278 8.12 17.25 -6.30
C PRO A 278 6.97 16.28 -6.67
N LYS A 279 6.03 16.71 -7.51
CA LYS A 279 4.86 15.97 -7.96
C LYS A 279 4.90 15.93 -9.48
N ALA A 280 5.29 14.78 -10.03
CA ALA A 280 5.18 14.52 -11.46
C ALA A 280 3.70 14.52 -11.90
N LEU A 281 3.47 14.87 -13.17
CA LEU A 281 2.22 14.63 -13.86
C LEU A 281 2.33 13.32 -14.62
N THR A 282 1.45 12.37 -14.33
CA THR A 282 1.31 11.14 -15.10
C THR A 282 0.43 11.41 -16.32
N VAL A 283 0.91 11.22 -17.54
CA VAL A 283 0.10 11.29 -18.77
C VAL A 283 0.01 9.93 -19.44
N TRP A 284 -1.11 9.62 -20.06
CA TRP A 284 -1.29 8.40 -20.88
C TRP A 284 -1.33 8.75 -22.38
N THR A 285 -0.72 7.90 -23.23
CA THR A 285 -0.84 7.97 -24.69
C THR A 285 -0.76 6.59 -25.35
N ASN A 286 -1.55 6.35 -26.40
CA ASN A 286 -1.44 5.19 -27.30
C ASN A 286 -0.56 5.45 -28.54
N THR A 287 0.05 6.63 -28.65
CA THR A 287 0.96 7.00 -29.75
C THR A 287 2.27 7.60 -29.21
N PRO A 288 3.00 6.89 -28.31
CA PRO A 288 4.25 7.39 -27.75
C PRO A 288 5.30 7.69 -28.81
N GLU A 289 5.24 7.04 -29.99
CA GLU A 289 6.14 7.33 -31.10
C GLU A 289 6.00 8.76 -31.65
N LEU A 290 4.84 9.39 -31.48
CA LEU A 290 4.56 10.75 -31.96
C LEU A 290 4.92 11.83 -30.92
N ILE A 291 5.59 11.46 -29.82
CA ILE A 291 5.86 12.34 -28.68
C ILE A 291 6.63 13.63 -29.02
N TYR A 292 7.45 13.64 -30.07
CA TYR A 292 8.13 14.85 -30.57
C TYR A 292 7.17 15.90 -31.15
N GLY A 293 5.94 15.49 -31.51
CA GLY A 293 4.87 16.37 -31.95
C GLY A 293 4.04 16.94 -30.80
N ALA A 294 4.39 16.64 -29.54
CA ALA A 294 3.70 17.19 -28.38
C ALA A 294 4.00 18.67 -28.21
N THR A 295 2.96 19.51 -28.25
CA THR A 295 3.08 20.97 -28.11
C THR A 295 2.33 21.54 -26.91
N PHE A 296 1.49 20.73 -26.24
CA PHE A 296 0.86 21.10 -24.97
C PHE A 296 0.56 19.87 -24.10
N ILE A 297 0.12 20.10 -22.87
CA ILE A 297 -0.45 19.11 -21.96
C ILE A 297 -1.90 19.49 -21.64
N GLY A 298 -2.82 18.55 -21.75
CA GLY A 298 -4.19 18.70 -21.24
C GLY A 298 -4.32 18.09 -19.85
N ILE A 299 -5.02 18.75 -18.93
CA ILE A 299 -5.46 18.16 -17.66
C ILE A 299 -6.97 18.35 -17.46
N SER A 300 -7.60 17.42 -16.73
CA SER A 300 -9.02 17.51 -16.43
C SER A 300 -9.32 18.65 -15.44
N PRO A 301 -10.54 19.22 -15.43
CA PRO A 301 -10.96 20.23 -14.45
C PRO A 301 -10.87 19.78 -12.97
N ASP A 302 -10.81 18.48 -12.70
CA ASP A 302 -10.68 17.92 -11.36
C ASP A 302 -9.23 17.56 -10.97
N ASN A 303 -8.28 17.70 -11.90
CA ASN A 303 -6.87 17.48 -11.62
C ASN A 303 -6.35 18.47 -10.56
N ASN A 304 -5.53 18.02 -9.61
CA ASN A 304 -5.05 18.85 -8.50
C ASN A 304 -4.18 20.04 -8.94
N PHE A 305 -3.63 20.05 -10.15
CA PHE A 305 -2.94 21.22 -10.67
C PHE A 305 -3.89 22.35 -11.08
N ASN A 306 -5.19 22.07 -11.27
CA ASN A 306 -6.22 23.10 -11.35
C ASN A 306 -6.52 23.66 -9.94
N SER A 307 -5.69 24.61 -9.49
CA SER A 307 -5.86 25.28 -8.20
C SER A 307 -5.34 26.72 -8.24
N PRO A 308 -5.81 27.63 -7.36
CA PRO A 308 -5.46 29.05 -7.41
C PRO A 308 -3.96 29.32 -7.32
N GLN A 309 -3.19 28.41 -6.70
CA GLN A 309 -1.72 28.43 -6.67
C GLN A 309 -1.11 28.52 -8.08
N TYR A 310 -1.69 27.83 -9.05
CA TYR A 310 -1.18 27.73 -10.42
C TYR A 310 -1.95 28.65 -11.39
N GLY A 311 -2.70 29.63 -10.87
CA GLY A 311 -3.31 30.74 -11.62
C GLY A 311 -4.83 30.71 -11.74
N SER A 312 -5.46 29.54 -11.59
CA SER A 312 -6.92 29.38 -11.74
C SER A 312 -7.42 28.12 -11.03
N SER A 313 -8.71 28.13 -10.68
CA SER A 313 -9.47 26.94 -10.27
C SER A 313 -10.82 26.84 -11.00
N SER A 314 -10.94 27.48 -12.18
CA SER A 314 -12.16 27.36 -12.99
C SER A 314 -12.37 25.92 -13.45
N LYS A 315 -13.62 25.50 -13.58
CA LYS A 315 -13.99 24.19 -14.13
C LYS A 315 -14.78 24.28 -15.43
N THR A 316 -15.18 25.49 -15.83
CA THR A 316 -16.09 25.75 -16.94
C THR A 316 -15.38 26.09 -18.25
N ASP A 317 -14.21 26.72 -18.14
CA ASP A 317 -13.55 27.37 -19.28
C ASP A 317 -12.15 26.81 -19.52
N ASP A 318 -11.79 26.70 -20.80
CA ASP A 318 -10.44 26.30 -21.22
C ASP A 318 -9.42 27.39 -20.84
N HIS A 319 -8.41 27.05 -20.04
CA HIS A 319 -7.41 28.03 -19.59
C HIS A 319 -6.03 27.41 -19.38
N CYS A 320 -4.99 28.21 -19.63
CA CYS A 320 -3.60 27.83 -19.35
C CYS A 320 -3.27 28.07 -17.87
N LEU A 321 -2.53 27.15 -17.27
CA LEU A 321 -1.98 27.31 -15.93
C LEU A 321 -0.58 27.91 -15.98
N ASN A 322 -0.15 28.51 -14.88
CA ASN A 322 1.22 29.02 -14.68
C ASN A 322 2.25 27.91 -14.43
N ILE A 323 1.91 26.66 -14.74
CA ILE A 323 2.80 25.50 -14.75
C ILE A 323 3.12 25.07 -16.19
N LYS A 324 4.29 24.47 -16.37
CA LYS A 324 4.73 23.88 -17.64
C LYS A 324 5.18 22.44 -17.38
N VAL A 325 5.20 21.60 -18.41
CA VAL A 325 5.78 20.25 -18.33
C VAL A 325 6.99 20.19 -19.23
N LYS A 326 8.12 19.68 -18.72
CA LYS A 326 9.31 19.52 -19.54
C LYS A 326 9.11 18.35 -20.50
N HIS A 327 9.19 18.60 -21.80
CA HIS A 327 9.07 17.55 -22.81
C HIS A 327 10.22 16.53 -22.63
N PRO A 328 9.92 15.22 -22.58
CA PRO A 328 10.87 14.18 -22.17
C PRO A 328 12.11 13.97 -23.07
N PHE A 329 12.16 14.59 -24.25
CA PHE A 329 13.22 14.38 -25.24
C PHE A 329 13.77 15.69 -25.79
N THR A 330 12.90 16.62 -26.20
CA THR A 330 13.33 17.92 -26.75
C THR A 330 13.73 18.94 -25.69
N GLY A 331 13.39 18.70 -24.42
CA GLY A 331 13.61 19.66 -23.33
C GLY A 331 12.78 20.94 -23.41
N LYS A 332 11.93 21.11 -24.44
CA LYS A 332 10.99 22.22 -24.56
C LYS A 332 9.98 22.18 -23.41
N ASN A 333 9.57 23.35 -22.92
CA ASN A 333 8.55 23.45 -21.88
C ASN A 333 7.16 23.56 -22.50
N LEU A 334 6.36 22.50 -22.35
CA LEU A 334 4.98 22.41 -22.82
C LEU A 334 4.05 23.20 -21.87
N PRO A 335 3.19 24.10 -22.38
CA PRO A 335 2.13 24.71 -21.59
C PRO A 335 1.12 23.66 -21.10
N VAL A 336 0.57 23.86 -19.90
CA VAL A 336 -0.46 22.99 -19.32
C VAL A 336 -1.80 23.70 -19.36
N PHE A 337 -2.77 23.11 -20.03
CA PHE A 337 -4.14 23.62 -20.14
C PHE A 337 -5.12 22.75 -19.35
N VAL A 338 -6.02 23.41 -18.63
CA VAL A 338 -7.25 22.78 -18.13
C VAL A 338 -8.30 22.83 -19.23
N SER A 339 -8.92 21.69 -19.54
CA SER A 339 -10.05 21.63 -20.48
C SER A 339 -10.94 20.42 -20.20
N SER A 340 -12.25 20.60 -20.24
CA SER A 340 -13.23 19.50 -20.23
C SER A 340 -13.40 18.83 -21.60
N ASN A 341 -12.93 19.46 -22.67
CA ASN A 341 -13.22 19.06 -24.06
C ASN A 341 -12.19 18.06 -24.62
N LEU A 342 -10.97 18.07 -24.06
CA LEU A 342 -9.90 17.13 -24.37
C LEU A 342 -10.19 15.72 -23.85
N ASP A 343 -9.68 14.70 -24.56
CA ASP A 343 -9.75 13.31 -24.10
C ASP A 343 -8.70 13.05 -23.00
N HIS A 344 -9.16 12.88 -21.76
CA HIS A 344 -8.32 12.48 -20.64
C HIS A 344 -8.48 11.00 -20.35
N SER A 345 -7.40 10.28 -20.07
CA SER A 345 -7.50 8.90 -19.58
C SER A 345 -8.03 8.91 -18.13
N PRO A 346 -9.06 8.09 -17.81
CA PRO A 346 -9.55 7.89 -16.45
C PRO A 346 -8.50 7.45 -15.42
N ALA A 347 -7.35 6.92 -15.84
CA ALA A 347 -6.27 6.49 -14.98
C ALA A 347 -5.34 7.64 -14.54
N THR A 348 -5.24 8.70 -15.36
CA THR A 348 -4.17 9.72 -15.26
C THR A 348 -4.67 11.16 -15.11
N ASP A 349 -5.95 11.44 -15.35
CA ASP A 349 -6.57 12.76 -15.27
C ASP A 349 -5.88 13.84 -16.15
N SER A 350 -5.16 13.40 -17.18
CA SER A 350 -4.42 14.26 -18.12
C SER A 350 -4.02 13.53 -19.40
N CYS A 351 -3.60 14.27 -20.42
CA CYS A 351 -3.19 13.78 -21.72
C CYS A 351 -2.03 14.57 -22.33
N LEU A 352 -1.28 13.92 -23.22
CA LEU A 352 -0.20 14.51 -23.99
C LEU A 352 -0.77 15.10 -25.30
N GLY A 353 -0.79 16.43 -25.41
CA GLY A 353 -1.39 17.13 -26.55
C GLY A 353 -0.47 17.12 -27.77
N ILE A 354 -0.77 16.24 -28.72
CA ILE A 354 -0.08 16.08 -30.02
C ILE A 354 -1.07 16.49 -31.13
N PRO A 355 -1.06 17.74 -31.63
CA PRO A 355 -2.04 18.20 -32.62
C PRO A 355 -1.92 17.51 -33.98
N ALA A 356 -0.72 17.03 -34.33
CA ALA A 356 -0.44 16.26 -35.55
C ALA A 356 -0.76 14.76 -35.42
N SER A 357 -1.47 14.34 -34.38
CA SER A 357 -1.94 12.97 -34.22
C SER A 357 -3.34 12.78 -34.82
N GLU A 358 -3.78 11.53 -34.88
CA GLU A 358 -5.13 11.15 -35.32
C GLU A 358 -6.27 11.71 -34.42
N ASN A 359 -5.95 12.37 -33.29
CA ASN A 359 -6.97 12.96 -32.40
C ASN A 359 -7.38 14.38 -32.83
N ILE A 360 -8.54 14.48 -33.50
CA ILE A 360 -9.10 15.74 -34.00
C ILE A 360 -9.31 16.81 -32.90
N LYS A 361 -9.61 16.41 -31.65
CA LYS A 361 -9.79 17.38 -30.55
C LYS A 361 -8.48 18.07 -30.17
N PHE A 362 -7.33 17.42 -30.37
CA PHE A 362 -6.03 18.05 -30.14
C PHE A 362 -5.70 19.07 -31.24
N ALA A 363 -6.08 18.79 -32.49
CA ALA A 363 -5.97 19.73 -33.60
C ALA A 363 -6.91 20.95 -33.42
N ASP A 364 -8.18 20.71 -33.10
CA ASP A 364 -9.18 21.76 -32.83
C ASP A 364 -8.77 22.65 -31.65
N PHE A 365 -8.28 22.04 -30.57
CA PHE A 365 -7.79 22.77 -29.39
C PHE A 365 -6.55 23.61 -29.72
N ALA A 366 -5.58 23.07 -30.47
CA ALA A 366 -4.40 23.80 -30.88
C ALA A 366 -4.76 25.01 -31.77
N SER A 367 -5.64 24.81 -32.75
CA SER A 367 -6.17 25.88 -33.60
C SER A 367 -6.87 26.97 -32.78
N LYS A 368 -7.81 26.60 -31.90
CA LYS A 368 -8.54 27.52 -31.01
C LYS A 368 -7.62 28.37 -30.12
N HIS A 369 -6.51 27.79 -29.64
CA HIS A 369 -5.61 28.42 -28.68
C HIS A 369 -4.31 28.96 -29.31
N ASN A 370 -4.19 28.97 -30.64
CA ASN A 370 -2.98 29.36 -31.38
C ASN A 370 -1.71 28.63 -30.91
N ILE A 371 -1.80 27.32 -30.74
CA ILE A 371 -0.69 26.43 -30.39
C ILE A 371 -0.11 25.83 -31.67
N ASP A 372 1.21 25.81 -31.79
CA ASP A 372 1.90 25.22 -32.94
C ASP A 372 1.55 23.73 -33.13
N THR A 373 1.48 23.31 -34.39
CA THR A 373 1.39 21.90 -34.81
C THR A 373 2.71 21.48 -35.43
N ILE A 374 3.32 20.41 -34.91
CA ILE A 374 4.57 19.85 -35.45
C ILE A 374 4.24 18.50 -36.09
N GLN A 375 4.28 18.42 -37.42
CA GLN A 375 4.11 17.15 -38.13
C GLN A 375 5.30 16.22 -37.83
N VAL A 376 5.02 15.02 -37.32
CA VAL A 376 6.05 14.04 -36.93
C VAL A 376 5.90 12.67 -37.57
N LEU A 377 4.84 12.44 -38.34
CA LEU A 377 4.62 11.24 -39.16
C LEU A 377 4.41 11.67 -40.61
N ASP A 378 5.01 10.96 -41.56
CA ASP A 378 4.57 10.99 -42.96
C ASP A 378 3.57 9.86 -43.19
N ASP A 379 2.29 10.21 -43.30
CA ASP A 379 1.18 9.27 -43.48
C ASP A 379 1.27 8.47 -44.79
N THR A 380 2.06 8.94 -45.77
CA THR A 380 2.28 8.25 -47.04
C THR A 380 3.23 7.07 -46.90
N THR A 381 4.23 7.19 -46.03
CA THR A 381 5.32 6.21 -45.90
C THR A 381 5.30 5.46 -44.57
N ASN A 382 4.58 5.95 -43.55
CA ASN A 382 4.58 5.47 -42.16
C ASN A 382 5.93 5.65 -41.44
N PHE A 383 6.80 6.53 -41.94
CA PHE A 383 8.07 6.89 -41.30
C PHE A 383 7.93 8.17 -40.47
N LEU A 384 8.65 8.23 -39.34
CA LEU A 384 8.73 9.44 -38.54
C LEU A 384 9.57 10.52 -39.24
N ILE A 385 9.15 11.77 -39.08
CA ILE A 385 9.86 12.98 -39.49
C ILE A 385 9.98 13.92 -38.29
N ASN A 386 10.87 14.92 -38.35
CA ASN A 386 11.05 15.96 -37.32
C ASN A 386 11.24 15.44 -35.87
N SER A 387 11.68 14.18 -35.71
CA SER A 387 11.68 13.43 -34.44
C SER A 387 13.10 13.10 -33.97
N ALA A 388 14.04 14.03 -34.19
CA ALA A 388 15.47 13.90 -33.88
C ALA A 388 16.05 12.54 -34.33
N GLU A 389 16.65 11.76 -33.42
CA GLU A 389 17.29 10.46 -33.72
C GLU A 389 16.32 9.36 -34.24
N PHE A 390 15.01 9.59 -34.16
CA PHE A 390 13.98 8.67 -34.66
C PHE A 390 13.47 9.03 -36.07
N SER A 391 13.90 10.16 -36.64
CA SER A 391 13.53 10.56 -38.00
C SER A 391 14.05 9.56 -39.03
N GLY A 392 13.22 9.16 -39.99
CA GLY A 392 13.56 8.12 -40.97
C GLY A 392 13.45 6.69 -40.44
N LYS A 393 12.76 6.46 -39.31
CA LYS A 393 12.39 5.12 -38.82
C LYS A 393 10.89 4.85 -38.98
N ASP A 394 10.53 3.59 -39.23
CA ASP A 394 9.13 3.14 -39.25
C ASP A 394 8.46 3.36 -37.88
N ARG A 395 7.17 3.73 -37.91
CA ARG A 395 6.33 3.99 -36.72
C ARG A 395 6.45 2.90 -35.64
N THR A 396 6.49 1.63 -36.04
CA THR A 396 6.54 0.47 -35.12
C THR A 396 7.91 0.29 -34.47
N VAL A 397 8.98 0.59 -35.22
CA VAL A 397 10.36 0.54 -34.71
C VAL A 397 10.58 1.69 -33.74
N ALA A 398 10.25 2.92 -34.15
CA ALA A 398 10.38 4.10 -33.31
C ALA A 398 9.59 4.00 -32.00
N ARG A 399 8.40 3.40 -32.02
CA ARG A 399 7.58 3.14 -30.82
C ARG A 399 8.33 2.36 -29.74
N LYS A 400 9.13 1.36 -30.10
CA LYS A 400 9.91 0.56 -29.14
C LYS A 400 11.09 1.36 -28.61
N GLU A 401 11.89 1.93 -29.52
CA GLU A 401 13.09 2.66 -29.16
C GLU A 401 12.79 3.92 -28.32
N ILE A 402 11.67 4.62 -28.55
CA ILE A 402 11.28 5.80 -27.76
C ILE A 402 10.96 5.40 -26.30
N ILE A 403 10.36 4.23 -26.08
CA ILE A 403 10.07 3.71 -24.73
C ILE A 403 11.36 3.25 -24.03
N GLU A 404 12.30 2.65 -24.75
CA GLU A 404 13.64 2.32 -24.24
C GLU A 404 14.40 3.60 -23.89
N ARG A 405 14.45 4.57 -24.81
CA ARG A 405 15.07 5.89 -24.62
C ARG A 405 14.49 6.66 -23.44
N ALA A 406 13.18 6.57 -23.20
CA ALA A 406 12.55 7.17 -22.03
C ALA A 406 13.08 6.56 -20.73
N LYS A 407 13.20 5.22 -20.66
CA LYS A 407 13.77 4.52 -19.50
C LYS A 407 15.23 4.87 -19.29
N ASP A 408 16.03 4.92 -20.37
CA ASP A 408 17.44 5.33 -20.32
C ASP A 408 17.62 6.77 -19.83
N ASN A 409 16.69 7.66 -20.19
CA ASN A 409 16.63 9.04 -19.70
C ASN A 409 16.06 9.16 -18.26
N GLY A 410 15.81 8.04 -17.57
CA GLY A 410 15.30 8.00 -16.19
C GLY A 410 13.80 8.32 -16.05
N ILE A 411 13.07 8.43 -17.16
CA ILE A 411 11.63 8.70 -17.14
C ILE A 411 10.89 7.40 -16.81
N LYS A 412 10.13 7.39 -15.71
CA LYS A 412 9.27 6.24 -15.41
C LYS A 412 8.18 6.13 -16.49
N VAL A 413 8.28 5.07 -17.29
CA VAL A 413 7.32 4.72 -18.34
C VAL A 413 7.01 3.23 -18.32
N TYR A 414 5.72 2.90 -18.44
CA TYR A 414 5.23 1.52 -18.47
C TYR A 414 3.99 1.40 -19.36
N GLN A 415 3.78 0.20 -19.92
CA GLN A 415 2.63 -0.11 -20.77
C GLN A 415 1.39 -0.31 -19.88
N ALA A 416 0.30 0.41 -20.16
CA ALA A 416 -0.90 0.40 -19.34
C ALA A 416 -2.17 0.70 -20.14
N SER A 417 -3.29 0.16 -19.66
CA SER A 417 -4.61 0.47 -20.20
C SER A 417 -5.02 1.89 -19.85
N LYS A 418 -5.78 2.54 -20.74
CA LYS A 418 -6.44 3.82 -20.45
C LYS A 418 -7.52 3.72 -19.37
N ARG A 419 -8.01 2.51 -19.06
CA ARG A 419 -9.13 2.26 -18.13
C ARG A 419 -8.69 1.98 -16.69
N LEU A 420 -7.76 1.04 -16.48
CA LEU A 420 -7.42 0.56 -15.13
C LEU A 420 -6.84 1.70 -14.27
N ARG A 421 -7.43 1.91 -13.09
CA ARG A 421 -6.98 2.87 -12.09
C ARG A 421 -6.11 2.20 -11.03
N ASP A 422 -5.32 3.02 -10.34
CA ASP A 422 -4.56 2.59 -9.17
C ASP A 422 -5.50 2.33 -7.98
N TRP A 423 -5.29 1.20 -7.29
CA TRP A 423 -6.23 0.66 -6.30
C TRP A 423 -6.21 1.47 -4.99
N LEU A 424 -7.34 2.08 -4.65
CA LEU A 424 -7.56 2.82 -3.40
C LEU A 424 -7.72 1.87 -2.21
N ILE A 425 -6.75 1.86 -1.28
CA ILE A 425 -6.72 0.91 -0.15
C ILE A 425 -7.05 1.52 1.22
N SER A 426 -6.80 2.81 1.47
CA SER A 426 -7.11 3.41 2.78
C SER A 426 -8.62 3.63 2.98
N ARG A 427 -9.10 3.48 4.21
CA ARG A 427 -10.51 3.66 4.61
C ARG A 427 -10.60 4.50 5.89
N GLN A 428 -11.71 5.20 6.11
CA GLN A 428 -11.90 6.05 7.31
C GLN A 428 -12.74 5.31 8.34
N ARG A 429 -12.25 4.17 8.79
CA ARG A 429 -12.95 3.25 9.70
C ARG A 429 -12.05 2.88 10.88
N TYR A 430 -12.57 2.12 11.85
CA TYR A 430 -11.80 1.61 12.99
C TYR A 430 -11.42 0.14 12.77
N TRP A 431 -12.37 -0.69 12.35
CA TRP A 431 -12.18 -2.14 12.29
C TRP A 431 -11.49 -2.60 11.00
N GLY A 432 -10.17 -2.36 10.92
CA GLY A 432 -9.32 -2.80 9.81
C GLY A 432 -7.84 -2.72 10.17
N THR A 433 -6.98 -3.35 9.36
CA THR A 433 -5.52 -3.32 9.54
C THR A 433 -4.99 -1.88 9.58
N PRO A 434 -4.33 -1.44 10.66
CA PRO A 434 -3.70 -0.13 10.70
C PRO A 434 -2.61 0.01 9.63
N ILE A 435 -2.60 1.13 8.91
CA ILE A 435 -1.54 1.44 7.92
C ILE A 435 -0.27 1.80 8.70
N PRO A 436 0.86 1.10 8.50
CA PRO A 436 2.06 1.22 9.34
C PRO A 436 2.93 2.45 8.96
N ILE A 437 2.32 3.64 8.94
CA ILE A 437 2.97 4.90 8.57
C ILE A 437 2.74 5.96 9.65
N ILE A 438 3.84 6.50 10.18
CA ILE A 438 3.89 7.67 11.07
C ILE A 438 3.83 8.94 10.21
N ASN A 439 2.97 9.90 10.58
CA ASN A 439 2.94 11.21 9.94
C ASN A 439 3.72 12.22 10.80
N CYS A 440 4.97 12.49 10.42
CA CYS A 440 5.83 13.48 11.05
C CYS A 440 5.62 14.88 10.42
N PRO A 441 5.44 15.96 11.21
CA PRO A 441 5.32 17.32 10.66
C PRO A 441 6.53 17.79 9.83
N THR A 442 7.71 17.19 10.04
CA THR A 442 8.95 17.51 9.30
C THR A 442 9.23 16.47 8.22
N CYS A 443 9.25 15.18 8.57
CA CYS A 443 9.61 14.09 7.67
C CYS A 443 8.46 13.57 6.79
N LYS A 444 7.25 14.15 6.89
CA LYS A 444 6.03 13.71 6.22
C LYS A 444 5.66 12.26 6.58
N SER A 445 5.44 11.38 5.60
CA SER A 445 5.04 9.98 5.82
C SER A 445 6.28 9.09 5.97
N VAL A 446 6.50 8.58 7.19
CA VAL A 446 7.64 7.75 7.58
C VAL A 446 7.12 6.35 7.92
N PRO A 447 7.74 5.25 7.44
CA PRO A 447 7.33 3.91 7.82
C PRO A 447 7.57 3.64 9.31
N VAL A 448 6.74 2.80 9.91
CA VAL A 448 7.03 2.16 11.20
C VAL A 448 8.15 1.12 10.99
N ASN A 449 9.04 0.92 11.97
CA ASN A 449 10.11 -0.07 11.85
C ASN A 449 9.52 -1.49 11.75
N LYS A 450 10.21 -2.40 11.05
CA LYS A 450 9.70 -3.76 10.78
C LYS A 450 9.61 -4.60 12.08
N GLU A 451 10.44 -4.28 13.05
CA GLU A 451 10.52 -4.85 14.40
C GLU A 451 9.31 -4.41 15.25
N ASP A 452 8.86 -3.17 15.09
CA ASP A 452 7.71 -2.58 15.80
C ASP A 452 6.35 -3.09 15.25
N LEU A 453 6.36 -3.96 14.23
CA LEU A 453 5.14 -4.59 13.72
C LEU A 453 4.70 -5.78 14.60
N PRO A 454 3.39 -5.96 14.84
CA PRO A 454 2.29 -5.24 14.21
C PRO A 454 1.94 -3.94 14.92
N VAL A 455 1.54 -2.93 14.13
CA VAL A 455 0.81 -1.77 14.67
C VAL A 455 -0.58 -2.25 15.04
N LEU A 456 -0.82 -2.45 16.34
CA LEU A 456 -2.09 -2.93 16.89
C LEU A 456 -3.18 -1.86 16.83
N LEU A 457 -4.44 -2.29 16.69
CA LEU A 457 -5.59 -1.42 16.98
C LEU A 457 -5.65 -1.08 18.48
N PRO A 458 -5.99 0.15 18.87
CA PRO A 458 -6.17 0.53 20.26
C PRO A 458 -7.48 -0.07 20.80
N CYS A 459 -7.47 -0.52 22.06
CA CYS A 459 -8.73 -0.78 22.76
C CYS A 459 -9.42 0.56 23.07
N VAL A 460 -10.61 0.77 22.53
CA VAL A 460 -11.44 1.95 22.75
C VAL A 460 -12.73 1.49 23.45
N SER A 461 -13.28 2.29 24.35
CA SER A 461 -14.52 1.98 25.07
C SER A 461 -15.77 2.57 24.41
N ASP A 462 -15.60 3.53 23.51
CA ASP A 462 -16.69 4.27 22.86
C ASP A 462 -16.57 4.17 21.33
N PHE A 463 -17.54 3.50 20.72
CA PHE A 463 -17.69 3.34 19.26
C PHE A 463 -18.96 4.02 18.74
N ALA A 464 -19.58 4.90 19.53
CA ALA A 464 -20.81 5.59 19.17
C ALA A 464 -20.56 6.68 18.10
N GLY A 465 -20.31 6.27 16.87
CA GLY A 465 -20.12 7.17 15.75
C GLY A 465 -19.82 6.44 14.44
N LYS A 466 -20.17 7.08 13.32
CA LYS A 466 -19.73 6.64 11.99
C LYS A 466 -18.42 7.35 11.64
N GLY A 467 -17.54 6.67 10.90
CA GLY A 467 -16.19 7.15 10.58
C GLY A 467 -15.09 6.57 11.49
N SER A 468 -13.86 7.08 11.36
CA SER A 468 -12.68 6.50 12.03
C SER A 468 -12.52 7.03 13.47
N THR A 469 -12.86 6.20 14.45
CA THR A 469 -12.65 6.52 15.89
C THR A 469 -11.17 6.64 16.26
N LEU A 470 -10.26 6.01 15.49
CA LEU A 470 -8.80 6.07 15.69
C LEU A 470 -8.26 7.49 15.80
N LYS A 471 -8.88 8.45 15.08
CA LYS A 471 -8.49 9.88 15.12
C LYS A 471 -8.71 10.57 16.47
N ASN A 472 -9.52 9.97 17.35
CA ASN A 472 -9.84 10.50 18.66
C ASN A 472 -8.99 9.84 19.77
N VAL A 473 -8.21 8.80 19.44
CA VAL A 473 -7.36 8.07 20.39
C VAL A 473 -5.98 8.72 20.47
N ASP A 474 -5.96 9.83 21.21
CA ASP A 474 -4.82 10.75 21.32
C ASP A 474 -3.51 10.07 21.79
N SER A 475 -3.62 8.99 22.57
CA SER A 475 -2.51 8.14 23.02
C SER A 475 -1.92 7.23 21.95
N TRP A 476 -2.73 6.82 20.95
CA TRP A 476 -2.33 5.92 19.88
C TRP A 476 -1.74 6.67 18.67
N ILE A 477 -2.19 7.90 18.43
CA ILE A 477 -1.72 8.75 17.32
C ILE A 477 -0.30 9.31 17.59
N LYS A 478 0.07 9.51 18.85
CA LYS A 478 1.30 10.21 19.25
C LYS A 478 2.48 9.25 19.42
N THR A 479 3.50 9.39 18.56
CA THR A 479 4.76 8.63 18.65
C THR A 479 5.98 9.49 18.27
N SER A 480 7.19 8.99 18.50
CA SER A 480 8.46 9.72 18.34
C SER A 480 9.20 9.34 17.06
N CYS A 481 9.97 10.27 16.48
CA CYS A 481 10.79 10.02 15.29
C CYS A 481 12.26 9.77 15.69
N PRO A 482 12.84 8.56 15.47
CA PRO A 482 14.13 8.18 16.05
C PRO A 482 15.38 8.81 15.40
N LYS A 483 15.28 9.37 14.19
CA LYS A 483 16.44 9.75 13.34
C LYS A 483 17.41 10.80 13.94
N TYR A 484 16.94 11.70 14.80
CA TYR A 484 17.64 12.98 15.09
C TYR A 484 18.56 13.03 16.32
N VAL A 485 18.61 12.00 17.19
CA VAL A 485 19.37 12.08 18.46
C VAL A 485 20.79 11.52 18.34
N SER A 486 20.96 10.40 17.65
CA SER A 486 22.23 9.67 17.51
C SER A 486 23.29 10.43 16.69
N HIS A 487 22.90 11.02 15.55
CA HIS A 487 22.62 12.46 15.58
C HIS A 487 23.76 13.34 16.11
N ASN A 488 23.36 14.28 16.95
CA ASN A 488 24.23 15.35 17.43
C ASN A 488 25.31 14.92 18.45
N TYR A 489 25.21 13.70 18.98
CA TYR A 489 26.21 13.13 19.87
C TYR A 489 27.51 12.78 19.14
N ALA A 490 27.42 11.91 18.14
CA ALA A 490 28.60 11.26 17.61
C ALA A 490 29.45 12.16 16.67
N HIS A 491 28.84 13.16 16.00
CA HIS A 491 29.50 13.83 14.85
C HIS A 491 29.46 15.37 14.83
N THR A 492 28.46 16.04 15.39
CA THR A 492 28.43 17.52 15.52
C THR A 492 28.91 18.03 16.88
N ARG A 493 28.89 17.18 17.92
CA ARG A 493 29.30 17.49 19.31
C ARG A 493 28.55 18.69 19.93
N GLN A 494 27.39 19.05 19.41
CA GLN A 494 26.59 20.18 19.89
C GLN A 494 25.81 19.80 21.13
N LEU A 495 26.48 19.76 22.29
CA LEU A 495 25.90 19.29 23.56
C LEU A 495 24.65 20.08 23.98
N SER A 496 24.52 21.35 23.64
CA SER A 496 23.30 22.15 23.86
C SER A 496 22.10 21.64 23.04
N VAL A 497 22.34 21.23 21.79
CA VAL A 497 21.31 20.61 20.92
C VAL A 497 20.97 19.21 21.45
N VAL A 498 21.97 18.43 21.85
CA VAL A 498 21.77 17.13 22.51
C VAL A 498 20.89 17.27 23.75
N ILE A 499 21.24 18.18 24.68
CA ILE A 499 20.43 18.47 25.88
C ILE A 499 19.00 18.88 25.49
N SER A 500 18.82 19.77 24.51
CA SER A 500 17.50 20.17 24.04
C SER A 500 16.68 19.00 23.47
N LYS A 501 17.31 18.06 22.75
CA LYS A 501 16.66 16.86 22.20
C LYS A 501 16.35 15.84 23.29
N LEU A 502 17.24 15.61 24.26
CA LEU A 502 17.00 14.74 25.41
C LEU A 502 15.91 15.32 26.34
N GLN A 503 15.86 16.64 26.52
CA GLN A 503 14.75 17.34 27.19
C GLN A 503 13.43 17.17 26.41
N GLY A 504 13.48 17.22 25.07
CA GLY A 504 12.34 16.91 24.20
C GLY A 504 11.82 15.49 24.40
N LEU A 505 12.71 14.49 24.34
CA LEU A 505 12.39 13.09 24.58
C LEU A 505 11.87 12.84 26.00
N THR A 506 12.51 13.43 27.02
CA THR A 506 12.04 13.39 28.41
C THR A 506 10.65 14.02 28.54
N GLY A 507 10.40 15.14 27.86
CA GLY A 507 9.11 15.82 27.82
C GLY A 507 8.03 15.01 27.10
N GLN A 508 8.39 14.23 26.08
CA GLN A 508 7.51 13.27 25.42
C GLN A 508 7.19 12.09 26.35
N LEU A 509 8.19 11.41 26.92
CA LEU A 509 7.98 10.28 27.84
C LEU A 509 7.16 10.67 29.08
N ARG A 510 7.34 11.88 29.63
CA ARG A 510 6.50 12.42 30.73
C ARG A 510 5.02 12.65 30.36
N ARG A 511 4.70 12.79 29.07
CA ARG A 511 3.33 13.01 28.58
C ARG A 511 2.63 11.72 28.14
N ILE A 512 3.34 10.60 28.12
CA ILE A 512 2.75 9.30 27.79
C ILE A 512 1.80 8.87 28.93
N PRO A 513 0.58 8.40 28.63
CA PRO A 513 -0.35 7.92 29.65
C PRO A 513 0.23 6.79 30.48
N LYS A 514 -0.10 6.73 31.78
CA LYS A 514 0.41 5.69 32.72
C LYS A 514 0.21 4.25 32.23
N ALA A 515 -0.85 3.98 31.47
CA ALA A 515 -1.10 2.66 30.86
C ALA A 515 -0.04 2.26 29.81
N MET A 516 0.50 3.22 29.06
CA MET A 516 1.52 2.96 28.03
C MET A 516 2.95 2.91 28.60
N ALA A 517 3.16 3.39 29.82
CA ALA A 517 4.43 3.27 30.54
C ALA A 517 4.82 1.81 30.88
N GLN A 518 3.93 0.84 30.61
CA GLN A 518 4.16 -0.59 30.77
C GLN A 518 4.47 -1.33 29.44
N THR A 519 4.66 -0.63 28.33
CA THR A 519 4.96 -1.25 27.02
C THR A 519 6.45 -1.45 26.78
N GLU A 520 6.84 -2.51 26.05
CA GLU A 520 8.25 -2.74 25.68
C GLU A 520 8.85 -1.57 24.87
N ALA A 521 8.04 -0.91 24.03
CA ALA A 521 8.46 0.30 23.31
C ALA A 521 8.77 1.48 24.24
N TYR A 522 7.98 1.68 25.30
CA TYR A 522 8.28 2.69 26.33
C TYR A 522 9.51 2.32 27.15
N GLU A 523 9.65 1.04 27.51
CA GLU A 523 10.78 0.49 28.26
C GLU A 523 12.10 0.62 27.46
N LYS A 524 12.05 0.36 26.15
CA LYS A 524 13.16 0.61 25.21
C LYS A 524 13.47 2.10 25.06
N ALA A 525 12.46 2.95 24.85
CA ALA A 525 12.68 4.39 24.70
C ALA A 525 13.23 5.04 25.99
N LEU A 526 12.83 4.52 27.16
CA LEU A 526 13.33 4.95 28.46
C LEU A 526 14.77 4.47 28.70
N SER A 527 15.09 3.19 28.42
CA SER A 527 16.46 2.69 28.52
C SER A 527 17.41 3.37 27.52
N ASP A 528 17.00 3.56 26.26
CA ASP A 528 17.74 4.34 25.26
C ASP A 528 17.98 5.78 25.76
N LEU A 529 16.96 6.45 26.33
CA LEU A 529 17.11 7.78 26.95
C LEU A 529 18.13 7.75 28.08
N LEU A 530 18.09 6.74 28.97
CA LEU A 530 19.03 6.62 30.09
C LEU A 530 20.46 6.44 29.58
N VAL A 531 20.73 5.47 28.69
CA VAL A 531 22.09 5.28 28.16
C VAL A 531 22.57 6.54 27.41
N MET A 532 21.69 7.21 26.65
CA MET A 532 22.03 8.51 26.01
C MET A 532 22.22 9.66 27.00
N LEU A 533 21.64 9.63 28.20
CA LEU A 533 21.80 10.66 29.22
C LEU A 533 23.06 10.45 30.07
N ALA A 534 23.58 9.21 30.13
CA ALA A 534 24.70 8.83 31.00
C ALA A 534 25.96 9.70 30.86
N PRO A 535 26.42 10.10 29.64
CA PRO A 535 27.59 10.95 29.51
C PRO A 535 27.41 12.39 30.02
N LEU A 536 26.17 12.88 30.13
CA LEU A 536 25.85 14.25 30.56
C LEU A 536 25.52 14.35 32.05
N ALA A 537 24.90 13.31 32.61
CA ALA A 537 24.45 13.29 34.01
C ALA A 537 24.86 11.98 34.71
N PRO A 538 26.17 11.64 34.76
CA PRO A 538 26.65 10.29 35.09
C PRO A 538 26.10 9.73 36.40
N HIS A 539 26.12 10.52 37.46
CA HIS A 539 25.63 10.11 38.78
C HIS A 539 24.11 9.88 38.79
N PHE A 540 23.35 10.86 38.28
CA PHE A 540 21.89 10.82 38.24
C PHE A 540 21.38 9.69 37.35
N THR A 541 22.01 9.48 36.19
CA THR A 541 21.65 8.39 35.28
C THR A 541 22.04 7.02 35.84
N SER A 542 23.13 6.90 36.60
CA SER A 542 23.49 5.61 37.23
C SER A 542 22.46 5.20 38.29
N GLU A 543 21.97 6.17 39.06
CA GLU A 543 20.87 5.98 40.01
C GLU A 543 19.57 5.57 39.27
N LEU A 544 19.17 6.35 38.25
CA LEU A 544 17.99 6.03 37.44
C LEU A 544 18.10 4.69 36.70
N TRP A 545 19.30 4.28 36.28
CA TRP A 545 19.54 2.99 35.64
C TRP A 545 19.40 1.84 36.63
N THR A 546 19.92 1.99 37.86
CA THR A 546 19.73 1.00 38.92
C THR A 546 18.25 0.85 39.26
N ALA A 547 17.53 1.96 39.39
CA ALA A 547 16.08 1.95 39.58
C ALA A 547 15.35 1.29 38.40
N PHE A 548 15.71 1.63 37.15
CA PHE A 548 15.16 1.03 35.94
C PHE A 548 15.40 -0.48 35.86
N SER A 549 16.65 -0.94 36.02
CA SER A 549 17.00 -2.36 36.02
C SER A 549 16.30 -3.15 37.13
N SER A 550 16.07 -2.55 38.30
CA SER A 550 15.31 -3.19 39.39
C SER A 550 13.81 -3.34 39.09
N ALA A 551 13.27 -2.51 38.19
CA ALA A 551 11.86 -2.52 37.80
C ALA A 551 11.59 -3.29 36.49
N ALA A 552 12.58 -3.39 35.59
CA ALA A 552 12.46 -3.97 34.25
C ALA A 552 12.67 -5.49 34.17
N VAL A 553 12.52 -6.21 35.29
CA VAL A 553 12.83 -7.65 35.36
C VAL A 553 11.80 -8.49 34.58
N GLY A 554 12.19 -8.97 33.39
CA GLY A 554 11.52 -10.10 32.72
C GLY A 554 10.97 -9.86 31.30
N ARG A 555 11.37 -8.78 30.60
CA ARG A 555 10.96 -8.51 29.21
C ARG A 555 12.16 -8.52 28.26
N ASN A 556 11.91 -8.52 26.95
CA ASN A 556 12.95 -8.62 25.91
C ASN A 556 13.77 -7.32 25.78
N SER A 557 14.51 -6.97 26.84
CA SER A 557 15.32 -5.76 26.87
C SER A 557 16.50 -5.84 25.93
N THR A 558 16.79 -4.74 25.23
CA THR A 558 17.94 -4.62 24.32
C THR A 558 19.28 -4.50 25.08
N TYR A 559 19.24 -4.39 26.41
CA TYR A 559 20.38 -4.12 27.29
C TYR A 559 20.53 -5.18 28.38
N ASP A 560 21.77 -5.35 28.87
CA ASP A 560 22.05 -6.29 29.95
C ASP A 560 21.74 -5.63 31.30
N LEU A 561 20.50 -5.76 31.75
CA LEU A 561 20.00 -5.11 32.97
C LEU A 561 20.79 -5.47 34.25
N THR A 562 21.58 -6.55 34.23
CA THR A 562 22.44 -6.94 35.37
C THR A 562 23.68 -6.06 35.54
N LYS A 563 24.00 -5.23 34.54
CA LYS A 563 25.20 -4.39 34.50
C LYS A 563 24.89 -2.90 34.71
N PRO A 564 25.82 -2.11 35.30
CA PRO A 564 25.70 -0.65 35.40
C PRO A 564 25.54 0.04 34.03
N VAL A 565 24.99 1.25 34.00
CA VAL A 565 24.72 1.98 32.74
C VAL A 565 25.96 2.18 31.85
N PHE A 566 27.14 2.39 32.47
CA PHE A 566 28.40 2.57 31.75
C PHE A 566 29.00 1.28 31.17
N HIS A 567 28.44 0.12 31.51
CA HIS A 567 28.80 -1.17 30.93
C HIS A 567 27.85 -1.58 29.79
N GLN A 568 26.84 -0.76 29.49
CA GLN A 568 25.94 -0.97 28.36
C GLN A 568 26.58 -0.52 27.06
N THR A 569 26.18 -1.14 25.96
CA THR A 569 26.48 -0.62 24.62
C THR A 569 25.70 0.66 24.37
N TRP A 570 26.31 1.64 23.69
CA TRP A 570 25.58 2.83 23.23
C TRP A 570 24.38 2.45 22.35
N PRO A 571 23.23 3.14 22.41
CA PRO A 571 22.06 2.81 21.61
C PRO A 571 22.39 2.86 20.13
N ARG A 572 22.36 1.70 19.48
CA ARG A 572 22.71 1.59 18.06
C ARG A 572 21.52 1.99 17.22
N ILE A 573 21.77 2.90 16.29
CA ILE A 573 20.88 3.09 15.14
C ILE A 573 20.83 1.75 14.37
N PRO A 574 19.63 1.20 14.05
CA PRO A 574 19.49 0.01 13.22
C PRO A 574 20.25 0.12 11.89
N ALA A 575 20.75 -1.01 11.40
CA ALA A 575 21.66 -1.06 10.24
C ALA A 575 20.97 -0.67 8.91
N ASP A 576 19.65 -0.78 8.87
CA ASP A 576 18.73 -0.41 7.79
C ASP A 576 18.05 0.95 8.02
N CYS A 577 18.33 1.64 9.14
CA CYS A 577 17.73 2.93 9.44
C CYS A 577 18.01 3.92 8.30
N PRO A 578 16.99 4.61 7.75
CA PRO A 578 17.17 5.56 6.66
C PRO A 578 17.82 6.85 7.19
N MET A 579 19.14 6.89 7.09
CA MET A 579 19.96 8.10 7.24
C MET A 579 19.72 9.04 6.05
N GLU A 580 20.33 10.23 6.07
CA GLU A 580 20.35 11.15 4.94
C GLU A 580 21.79 11.53 4.56
N ILE A 581 21.99 11.96 3.32
CA ILE A 581 23.14 12.78 2.95
C ILE A 581 22.62 14.20 2.77
N VAL A 582 22.98 15.08 3.70
CA VAL A 582 22.56 16.49 3.71
C VAL A 582 23.53 17.28 2.85
N ILE A 583 23.02 17.92 1.80
CA ILE A 583 23.85 18.64 0.85
C ILE A 583 23.65 20.15 1.04
N LYS A 584 24.78 20.82 1.27
CA LYS A 584 24.88 22.25 1.53
C LYS A 584 25.73 22.93 0.48
N ILE A 585 25.43 24.19 0.21
CA ILE A 585 26.24 25.04 -0.65
C ILE A 585 26.59 26.31 0.11
N ASN A 586 27.88 26.61 0.19
CA ASN A 586 28.43 27.72 1.00
C ASN A 586 27.96 27.75 2.48
N GLY A 587 27.51 26.60 3.02
CA GLY A 587 26.99 26.45 4.39
C GLY A 587 25.47 26.44 4.56
N ASP A 588 24.69 26.82 3.54
CA ASP A 588 23.22 26.75 3.56
C ASP A 588 22.73 25.41 2.98
N GLU A 589 21.66 24.85 3.55
CA GLU A 589 21.14 23.51 3.22
C GLU A 589 20.14 23.51 2.06
N ILE A 590 20.39 22.65 1.07
CA ILE A 590 19.78 22.73 -0.27
C ILE A 590 18.94 21.49 -0.60
N ASP A 591 19.46 20.32 -0.29
CA ASP A 591 18.80 19.05 -0.54
C ASP A 591 19.23 18.00 0.48
N SER A 592 18.44 16.96 0.66
CA SER A 592 18.86 15.76 1.38
C SER A 592 18.46 14.50 0.62
N ILE A 593 19.28 13.46 0.72
CA ILE A 593 19.10 12.20 0.02
C ILE A 593 18.96 11.09 1.06
N PRO A 594 17.80 10.41 1.17
CA PRO A 594 17.67 9.27 2.06
C PRO A 594 18.54 8.09 1.58
N ILE A 595 19.25 7.46 2.52
CA ILE A 595 20.14 6.33 2.27
C ILE A 595 20.15 5.44 3.52
N ALA A 596 20.13 4.11 3.35
CA ALA A 596 20.19 3.21 4.51
C ALA A 596 21.56 3.32 5.20
N LYS A 597 21.61 3.16 6.53
CA LYS A 597 22.85 3.30 7.32
C LYS A 597 23.99 2.42 6.79
N ASN A 598 23.74 1.15 6.47
CA ASN A 598 24.75 0.26 5.91
C ASN A 598 25.32 0.76 4.57
N ASP A 599 24.48 1.28 3.67
CA ASP A 599 24.91 1.81 2.38
C ASP A 599 25.72 3.10 2.56
N LEU A 600 25.32 3.95 3.52
CA LEU A 600 26.04 5.16 3.89
C LEU A 600 27.42 4.88 4.51
N GLU A 601 27.53 3.86 5.37
CA GLU A 601 28.81 3.44 5.95
C GLU A 601 29.79 2.88 4.90
N GLN A 602 29.30 2.40 3.76
CA GLN A 602 30.10 1.88 2.65
C GLN A 602 30.35 2.90 1.53
N LEU A 603 29.74 4.10 1.61
CA LEU A 603 29.81 5.09 0.54
C LEU A 603 31.13 5.88 0.56
N SER A 604 31.90 5.79 -0.53
CA SER A 604 33.15 6.55 -0.69
C SER A 604 32.91 8.04 -0.91
N ALA A 605 33.88 8.88 -0.53
CA ALA A 605 33.75 10.33 -0.60
C ALA A 605 33.52 10.88 -2.01
N GLU A 606 34.16 10.28 -3.01
CA GLU A 606 33.97 10.67 -4.42
C GLU A 606 32.55 10.33 -4.89
N LYS A 607 32.06 9.10 -4.63
CA LYS A 607 30.66 8.73 -4.95
C LYS A 607 29.65 9.61 -4.22
N ALA A 608 29.90 9.95 -2.95
CA ALA A 608 29.03 10.84 -2.21
C ALA A 608 28.99 12.24 -2.87
N ILE A 609 30.15 12.80 -3.22
CA ILE A 609 30.26 14.11 -3.87
C ILE A 609 29.65 14.10 -5.28
N ASP A 610 29.81 13.03 -6.08
CA ASP A 610 29.14 12.88 -7.37
C ASP A 610 27.63 12.72 -7.23
N ILE A 611 27.17 11.98 -6.22
CA ILE A 611 25.74 11.90 -5.87
C ILE A 611 25.22 13.30 -5.52
N ALA A 612 25.98 14.15 -4.82
CA ALA A 612 25.60 15.53 -4.55
C ALA A 612 25.65 16.44 -5.78
N LEU A 613 26.71 16.35 -6.58
CA LEU A 613 26.90 17.14 -7.81
C LEU A 613 26.03 16.65 -8.97
N SER A 614 25.35 15.51 -8.83
CA SER A 614 24.25 15.08 -9.72
C SER A 614 22.87 15.48 -9.21
N ARG A 615 22.74 16.05 -8.01
CA ARG A 615 21.46 16.62 -7.55
C ARG A 615 21.17 17.93 -8.25
N GLN A 616 19.99 17.98 -8.87
CA GLN A 616 19.61 19.13 -9.68
C GLN A 616 19.63 20.44 -8.86
N LYS A 617 19.04 20.49 -7.66
CA LYS A 617 19.08 21.68 -6.79
C LYS A 617 20.49 22.19 -6.46
N VAL A 618 21.48 21.28 -6.46
CA VAL A 618 22.87 21.58 -6.12
C VAL A 618 23.59 22.14 -7.36
N LEU A 619 23.39 21.49 -8.51
CA LEU A 619 23.81 22.02 -9.81
C LEU A 619 23.22 23.40 -10.09
N ASP A 620 21.92 23.60 -9.85
CA ASP A 620 21.20 24.84 -10.15
C ASP A 620 21.74 26.05 -9.38
N ILE A 621 22.30 25.86 -8.18
CA ILE A 621 22.92 26.93 -7.37
C ILE A 621 24.40 27.15 -7.73
N LEU A 622 25.08 26.12 -8.28
CA LEU A 622 26.48 26.17 -8.71
C LEU A 622 26.62 26.63 -10.18
N GLN A 623 25.55 26.60 -10.97
CA GLN A 623 25.58 26.96 -12.38
C GLN A 623 26.01 28.42 -12.60
N GLY A 624 27.03 28.59 -13.44
CA GLY A 624 27.69 29.87 -13.68
C GLY A 624 28.80 30.21 -12.68
N ALA A 625 29.21 29.29 -11.81
CA ALA A 625 30.21 29.60 -10.78
C ALA A 625 31.24 28.48 -10.54
N LYS A 626 32.47 28.87 -10.21
CA LYS A 626 33.57 27.92 -10.07
C LYS A 626 33.57 27.34 -8.63
N ILE A 627 33.28 26.05 -8.53
CA ILE A 627 33.47 25.27 -7.29
C ILE A 627 34.93 25.41 -6.88
N LYS A 628 35.16 25.75 -5.62
CA LYS A 628 36.50 25.96 -5.07
C LYS A 628 36.98 24.73 -4.29
N HIS A 629 36.13 24.25 -3.39
CA HIS A 629 36.38 23.06 -2.58
C HIS A 629 35.04 22.36 -2.30
N THR A 630 35.01 21.05 -2.41
CA THR A 630 33.98 20.18 -1.87
C THR A 630 34.49 19.57 -0.55
N HIS A 631 33.59 19.35 0.40
CA HIS A 631 33.89 18.63 1.63
C HIS A 631 32.75 17.65 1.91
N TYR A 632 33.04 16.35 1.81
CA TYR A 632 32.18 15.32 2.37
C TYR A 632 32.65 14.98 3.78
N LYS A 633 31.72 15.11 4.74
CA LYS A 633 31.89 14.68 6.12
C LYS A 633 30.99 13.47 6.35
N ALA A 634 31.52 12.30 5.98
CA ALA A 634 30.94 11.00 6.34
C ALA A 634 30.81 10.87 7.85
N SER A 635 29.77 10.18 8.32
CA SER A 635 29.50 10.04 9.76
C SER A 635 28.60 8.82 10.03
N LYS A 636 29.17 7.77 10.63
CA LYS A 636 28.56 6.42 10.74
C LYS A 636 27.20 6.34 11.44
N ASP A 637 26.90 7.31 12.30
CA ASP A 637 25.68 7.34 13.12
C ASP A 637 24.93 8.66 12.91
N HIS A 638 25.01 9.22 11.70
CA HIS A 638 24.57 10.56 11.36
C HIS A 638 24.07 10.62 9.92
N ASP A 639 23.32 11.66 9.62
CA ASP A 639 23.16 12.08 8.25
C ASP A 639 24.47 12.75 7.81
N SER A 640 25.13 12.23 6.78
CA SER A 640 26.46 12.70 6.39
C SER A 640 26.35 14.00 5.58
N GLU A 641 27.23 14.97 5.83
CA GLU A 641 27.13 16.29 5.19
C GLU A 641 28.05 16.39 3.96
N ILE A 642 27.54 16.88 2.84
CA ILE A 642 28.36 17.35 1.71
C ILE A 642 28.20 18.85 1.59
N ASN A 643 29.25 19.60 1.87
CA ASN A 643 29.25 21.05 1.72
C ASN A 643 30.13 21.46 0.54
N ILE A 644 29.54 22.21 -0.40
CA ILE A 644 30.18 22.60 -1.66
C ILE A 644 30.40 24.12 -1.62
N ILE A 645 31.67 24.52 -1.53
CA ILE A 645 32.05 25.92 -1.42
C ILE A 645 32.42 26.47 -2.78
N TYR A 646 31.76 27.53 -3.20
CA TYR A 646 31.91 28.14 -4.52
C TYR A 646 31.97 29.66 -4.46
N LYS A 647 32.56 30.30 -5.48
CA LYS A 647 32.56 31.76 -5.61
C LYS A 647 31.83 32.18 -6.90
N PRO A 648 30.76 32.99 -6.84
CA PRO A 648 30.03 33.42 -8.03
C PRO A 648 30.91 34.30 -8.93
N LEU A 649 30.81 34.09 -10.24
CA LEU A 649 31.29 35.04 -11.23
C LEU A 649 30.31 36.24 -11.20
N GLY A 650 30.80 37.42 -10.78
CA GLY A 650 29.94 38.54 -10.35
C GLY A 650 29.29 39.33 -11.50
N LYS A 651 28.55 40.44 -11.29
CA LYS A 651 28.21 41.29 -10.12
C LYS A 651 26.83 41.93 -10.45
N LYS A 652 25.83 42.19 -9.60
CA LYS A 652 25.54 42.13 -8.14
C LYS A 652 24.08 41.60 -8.00
N GLY A 653 23.50 41.22 -6.84
CA GLY A 653 23.93 41.23 -5.45
C GLY A 653 22.99 42.04 -4.52
N LYS A 654 21.90 41.44 -4.03
CA LYS A 654 21.16 41.90 -2.83
C LYS A 654 20.90 40.71 -1.90
N LYS A 655 21.39 40.83 -0.66
CA LYS A 655 21.28 39.81 0.39
C LYS A 655 19.84 39.73 0.89
N PHE A 656 19.32 38.52 1.12
CA PHE A 656 18.15 38.35 1.99
C PHE A 656 18.59 38.34 3.46
N ASN A 657 17.83 39.04 4.31
CA ASN A 657 18.17 39.27 5.71
C ASN A 657 17.16 38.56 6.63
N LYS A 658 17.63 37.98 7.74
CA LYS A 658 16.77 37.23 8.69
C LYS A 658 15.94 38.19 9.56
N LYS A 659 14.61 38.12 9.44
CA LYS A 659 13.51 38.42 10.41
C LYS A 659 12.20 38.47 9.58
N SER A 660 11.05 37.97 10.03
CA SER A 660 10.48 38.04 11.37
C SER A 660 9.75 36.76 11.84
N LYS A 661 10.03 36.33 13.08
CA LYS A 661 9.08 35.65 13.97
C LYS A 661 8.88 36.55 15.19
N ALA A 662 7.69 37.10 15.39
CA ALA A 662 7.16 37.66 16.65
C ALA A 662 5.72 38.11 16.39
N ALA A 663 4.84 37.98 17.39
CA ALA A 663 3.38 38.06 17.30
C ALA A 663 2.73 36.94 16.43
N ASP A 664 1.69 36.23 16.87
CA ASP A 664 0.82 36.44 18.05
C ASP A 664 0.87 35.29 19.07
N VAL A 665 0.83 35.67 20.34
CA VAL A 665 0.38 34.85 21.49
C VAL A 665 -0.55 35.74 22.30
N ALA A 666 -1.87 35.66 22.05
CA ALA A 666 -2.93 36.23 22.89
C ALA A 666 -4.34 35.84 22.37
N ALA A 667 -4.81 34.64 22.75
CA ALA A 667 -6.23 34.24 22.93
C ALA A 667 -6.28 32.71 23.15
#